data_AF-A0A8B8A6N6-F1
#
_entry.id   AF-A0A8B8A6N6-F1
#
_cell.length_a   1.000
_cell.length_b   1.000
_cell.length_c   1.000
_cell.angle_alpha   90.00
_cell.angle_beta   90.00
_cell.angle_gamma   90.00
#
_symmetry.space_group_name_H-M   'P 1'
#
loop_
_entity.id
_entity.type
_entity.pdbx_description
1 polymer ?
#
loop_
_entity_poly.entity_id
_entity_poly.type
_entity_poly.pdbx_seq_one_letter_code
_entity_poly.pdbx_strand_id
1 'polypeptide(L)'
;MAGAVIISSYRTILERISTALTERNGKKVAAVVLALILTCHGFRRYYYGRDTCMDLMNGGRYLGPNVWQPAGCMMHQYTVPDSSKCLEGQRVLFIGDSRMRQLYFSFAQRVTSDNLKEGKYHENLQHTNSVTGATIEFLWQPEMNDSLVKEYSAKVSASAKPVLVVLGVATWTIKLHNAALEAWQQYRVNMTQLLPALLQTEKGTKVVWMMQAPVQESLLSSSRRMISNKQLDLYNTAAADVLANSGVYLWYSAIEVSNKSEAGTIDGIHLNSEALHTDTQLLLNLVCNSKTRSPDTSCCTGESFVPNLLQMLTFCFFISCGVISVGLRARLRHIATQPVPEPASVNAANLHNHVQPSQEGTVCRDPESSNTAQKASDLVQVHKLTSSLAKFGIILLYFFLADRTDFLYKEQKFFTYKSFFIPLVYVLVLGLFFVKKVSKPVVLNVPQTTEWKGWMQLAILIYHITGASRKIPIYMHIRILVASYLFQTAYGQFTASWDKQKFGLVRVCQVLFRQNLLVVSLCLVMNRPYQFYYFVPLVSFWYLLIYTTMALPPRVTQESASAHPSHYVYMLLKIGVFFTICVTVSMSEIFFNSLFNWWPINTLFYWPGQSLHEWWFRWRLDRFIIIYGMLFAMGYIHLRVTNRLNDSHSDNLFSTAWTVVSNIVGFIFIAIYTVHSFMCSSKPDCNEVHTFISALPITGLVILRNSSGSLRTRYSTFFAWFGTISLELFISQYHIWLAQDTKGILVLIPGHPSLNLLVSTFIFIFIAHEISCLTAEISKCVVSEDYATTRNRCLAFLVFLGLLLAYSTYG
;
A
#
# COMPACT_ATOMS: atom_id res chain seq x y z
N MET A 1 29.62 34.49 1.63
CA MET A 1 30.66 33.50 1.98
C MET A 1 30.21 32.48 3.02
N ALA A 2 29.51 32.87 4.10
CA ALA A 2 29.03 31.92 5.14
C ALA A 2 28.14 30.76 4.61
N GLY A 3 27.25 31.02 3.64
CA GLY A 3 26.42 29.98 3.03
C GLY A 3 27.21 28.93 2.23
N ALA A 4 28.30 29.31 1.56
CA ALA A 4 29.13 28.39 0.77
C ALA A 4 29.97 27.47 1.68
N VAL A 5 30.40 27.96 2.85
CA VAL A 5 31.15 27.18 3.85
C VAL A 5 30.25 26.16 4.54
N ILE A 6 29.01 26.53 4.87
CA ILE A 6 28.01 25.60 5.42
C ILE A 6 27.69 24.50 4.39
N ILE A 7 27.47 24.86 3.13
CA ILE A 7 27.18 23.89 2.05
C ILE A 7 28.36 22.93 1.83
N SER A 8 29.60 23.43 1.87
CA SER A 8 30.80 22.59 1.77
C SER A 8 30.90 21.61 2.94
N SER A 9 30.69 22.08 4.17
CA SER A 9 30.76 21.25 5.38
C SER A 9 29.70 20.14 5.41
N TYR A 10 28.46 20.46 5.03
CA TYR A 10 27.40 19.46 4.85
C TYR A 10 27.74 18.42 3.78
N ARG A 11 28.38 18.83 2.68
CA ARG A 11 28.80 17.92 1.61
C ARG A 11 29.86 16.94 2.11
N THR A 12 30.84 17.40 2.90
CA THR A 12 31.88 16.55 3.50
C THR A 12 31.31 15.59 4.56
N ILE A 13 30.33 16.03 5.36
CA ILE A 13 29.62 15.16 6.31
C ILE A 13 28.80 14.10 5.56
N LEU A 14 28.10 14.47 4.49
CA LEU A 14 27.35 13.54 3.63
C LEU A 14 28.28 12.55 2.91
N GLU A 15 29.48 12.97 2.50
CA GLU A 15 30.50 12.07 1.94
C GLU A 15 31.05 11.08 2.98
N ARG A 16 31.24 11.51 4.23
CA ARG A 16 31.62 10.62 5.35
C ARG A 16 30.51 9.63 5.71
N ILE A 17 29.25 10.06 5.70
CA ILE A 17 28.10 9.17 5.90
C ILE A 17 27.96 8.22 4.69
N SER A 18 28.16 8.70 3.47
CA SER A 18 28.12 7.89 2.23
C SER A 18 29.22 6.83 2.19
N THR A 19 30.39 7.10 2.77
CA THR A 19 31.50 6.13 2.83
C THR A 19 31.30 5.09 3.95
N ALA A 20 30.67 5.46 5.08
CA ALA A 20 30.31 4.52 6.14
C ALA A 20 29.08 3.65 5.81
N LEU A 21 28.09 4.23 5.13
CA LEU A 21 26.79 3.64 4.82
C LEU A 21 26.78 3.13 3.38
N THR A 22 27.67 2.18 3.07
CA THR A 22 27.58 1.42 1.83
C THR A 22 26.21 0.75 1.71
N GLU A 23 25.67 0.58 0.50
CA GLU A 23 24.34 -0.05 0.28
C GLU A 23 24.22 -1.39 1.02
N ARG A 24 25.32 -2.15 1.08
CA ARG A 24 25.40 -3.42 1.81
C ARG A 24 25.27 -3.26 3.32
N ASN A 25 25.90 -2.25 3.91
CA ASN A 25 25.79 -1.97 5.35
C ASN A 25 24.39 -1.44 5.67
N GLY A 26 23.82 -0.55 4.84
CA GLY A 26 22.47 -0.04 5.00
C GLY A 26 21.42 -1.17 5.02
N LYS A 27 21.51 -2.13 4.10
CA LYS A 27 20.66 -3.33 4.08
C LYS A 27 20.76 -4.16 5.37
N LYS A 28 21.98 -4.36 5.90
CA LYS A 28 22.18 -5.09 7.16
C LYS A 28 21.55 -4.36 8.34
N VAL A 29 21.74 -3.05 8.44
CA VAL A 29 21.14 -2.23 9.50
C VAL A 29 19.61 -2.29 9.39
N ALA A 30 19.05 -2.13 8.20
CA ALA A 30 17.60 -2.24 7.98
C ALA A 30 17.06 -3.61 8.42
N ALA A 31 17.75 -4.69 8.08
CA ALA A 31 17.36 -6.05 8.49
C ALA A 31 17.42 -6.25 10.02
N VAL A 32 18.47 -5.75 10.68
CA VAL A 32 18.60 -5.83 12.15
C VAL A 32 17.52 -4.99 12.84
N VAL A 33 17.31 -3.76 12.39
CA VAL A 33 16.27 -2.87 12.95
C VAL A 33 14.89 -3.48 12.77
N LEU A 34 14.58 -4.02 11.59
CA LEU A 34 13.31 -4.70 11.36
C LEU A 34 13.15 -5.92 12.26
N ALA A 35 14.18 -6.76 12.39
CA ALA A 35 14.15 -7.93 13.27
C ALA A 35 13.89 -7.53 14.72
N LEU A 36 14.58 -6.51 15.24
CA LEU A 36 14.37 -5.98 16.59
C LEU A 36 12.94 -5.50 16.81
N ILE A 37 12.38 -4.74 15.85
CA ILE A 37 10.99 -4.27 15.91
C ILE A 37 10.02 -5.46 15.96
N LEU A 38 10.18 -6.43 15.04
CA LEU A 38 9.32 -7.61 15.01
C LEU A 38 9.45 -8.43 16.30
N THR A 39 10.65 -8.60 16.83
CA THR A 39 10.88 -9.27 18.12
C THR A 39 10.21 -8.52 19.28
N CYS A 40 10.29 -7.19 19.33
CA CYS A 40 9.61 -6.38 20.35
C CYS A 40 8.09 -6.54 20.29
N HIS A 41 7.50 -6.47 19.10
CA HIS A 41 6.05 -6.73 18.91
C HIS A 41 5.68 -8.17 19.28
N GLY A 42 6.54 -9.14 18.97
CA GLY A 42 6.38 -10.54 19.35
C GLY A 42 6.37 -10.74 20.87
N PHE A 43 7.35 -10.17 21.58
CA PHE A 43 7.38 -10.19 23.04
C PHE A 43 6.16 -9.52 23.65
N ARG A 44 5.77 -8.35 23.12
CA ARG A 44 4.61 -7.63 23.62
C ARG A 44 3.32 -8.45 23.45
N ARG A 45 3.15 -9.09 22.29
CA ARG A 45 2.00 -9.97 22.02
C ARG A 45 2.01 -11.21 22.93
N TYR A 46 3.18 -11.77 23.21
CA TYR A 46 3.32 -12.93 24.08
C TYR A 46 2.95 -12.61 25.54
N TYR A 47 3.41 -11.47 26.08
CA TYR A 47 3.17 -11.11 27.49
C TYR A 47 1.83 -10.43 27.75
N TYR A 48 1.38 -9.53 26.88
CA TYR A 48 0.18 -8.72 27.10
C TYR A 48 -1.02 -9.20 26.28
N GLY A 49 -0.84 -10.23 25.45
CA GLY A 49 -1.81 -10.57 24.41
C GLY A 49 -1.94 -9.45 23.37
N ARG A 50 -2.94 -9.59 22.50
CA ARG A 50 -3.45 -8.48 21.69
C ARG A 50 -4.91 -8.72 21.38
N ASP A 51 -5.77 -7.88 21.94
CA ASP A 51 -7.18 -7.83 21.60
C ASP A 51 -7.49 -6.45 21.01
N THR A 52 -7.75 -6.42 19.71
CA THR A 52 -8.05 -5.16 19.01
C THR A 52 -9.41 -4.58 19.42
N CYS A 53 -10.29 -5.37 20.06
CA CYS A 53 -11.48 -4.85 20.71
C CYS A 53 -11.17 -4.13 22.00
N MET A 54 -10.25 -4.64 22.80
CA MET A 54 -9.81 -3.94 23.99
C MET A 54 -9.08 -2.64 23.62
N ASP A 55 -8.22 -2.67 22.59
CA ASP A 55 -7.56 -1.48 22.05
C ASP A 55 -8.57 -0.40 21.58
N LEU A 56 -9.68 -0.81 20.95
CA LEU A 56 -10.79 0.07 20.53
C LEU A 56 -11.43 0.80 21.71
N MET A 57 -11.59 0.09 22.83
CA MET A 57 -12.28 0.58 24.02
C MET A 57 -11.36 1.33 24.99
N ASN A 58 -10.04 1.13 24.92
CA ASN A 58 -9.09 1.71 25.86
C ASN A 58 -8.70 3.16 25.55
N GLY A 59 -8.47 3.50 24.28
CA GLY A 59 -8.02 4.86 23.95
C GLY A 59 -7.72 5.11 22.48
N GLY A 60 -7.39 6.36 22.18
CA GLY A 60 -7.14 6.84 20.84
C GLY A 60 -6.92 8.35 20.76
N ARG A 61 -7.12 8.91 19.57
CA ARG A 61 -7.00 10.35 19.33
C ARG A 61 -7.78 10.78 18.10
N TYR A 62 -8.25 12.04 18.12
CA TYR A 62 -8.68 12.70 16.90
C TYR A 62 -7.49 13.03 15.99
N LEU A 63 -7.54 12.59 14.74
CA LEU A 63 -6.61 13.01 13.67
C LEU A 63 -7.04 14.36 13.07
N GLY A 64 -8.35 14.64 13.10
CA GLY A 64 -8.99 15.89 12.75
C GLY A 64 -10.47 15.85 13.10
N PRO A 65 -11.25 16.85 12.67
CA PRO A 65 -12.68 16.93 12.98
C PRO A 65 -13.43 15.68 12.51
N ASN A 66 -14.19 15.06 13.40
CA ASN A 66 -14.98 13.84 13.20
C ASN A 66 -14.16 12.60 12.78
N VAL A 67 -12.84 12.57 13.00
CA VAL A 67 -11.99 11.42 12.65
C VAL A 67 -11.25 10.91 13.87
N TRP A 68 -11.90 10.00 14.60
CA TRP A 68 -11.29 9.26 15.69
C TRP A 68 -10.41 8.12 15.21
N GLN A 69 -9.22 7.99 15.79
CA GLN A 69 -8.26 6.93 15.54
C GLN A 69 -8.00 6.16 16.84
N PRO A 70 -8.52 4.93 16.97
CA PRO A 70 -8.20 4.06 18.10
C PRO A 70 -6.70 3.72 18.16
N ALA A 71 -6.24 3.26 19.31
CA ALA A 71 -4.86 2.85 19.48
C ALA A 71 -4.57 1.55 18.69
N GLY A 72 -3.86 1.65 17.56
CA GLY A 72 -3.27 0.48 16.89
C GLY A 72 -4.17 -0.36 16.00
N CYS A 73 -5.42 0.02 15.79
CA CYS A 73 -6.32 -0.58 14.81
C CYS A 73 -7.19 0.49 14.10
N MET A 74 -7.87 0.11 13.01
CA MET A 74 -8.69 1.02 12.21
C MET A 74 -10.17 0.68 12.32
N MET A 75 -11.00 1.71 12.36
CA MET A 75 -12.46 1.59 12.37
C MET A 75 -13.04 1.63 10.96
N HIS A 76 -14.14 0.92 10.76
CA HIS A 76 -15.06 1.14 9.65
C HIS A 76 -16.04 2.27 9.99
N GLN A 77 -16.40 3.07 8.98
CA GLN A 77 -17.42 4.11 9.12
C GLN A 77 -18.77 3.56 8.72
N TYR A 78 -19.56 3.16 9.72
CA TYR A 78 -20.86 2.52 9.53
C TYR A 78 -21.91 3.54 9.09
N THR A 79 -22.49 3.31 7.90
CA THR A 79 -23.67 4.04 7.43
C THR A 79 -24.95 3.45 8.03
N VAL A 80 -26.09 4.11 7.81
CA VAL A 80 -27.39 3.61 8.29
C VAL A 80 -27.74 2.23 7.69
N PRO A 81 -27.64 2.01 6.36
CA PRO A 81 -27.81 0.68 5.78
C PRO A 81 -26.87 -0.38 6.38
N ASP A 82 -25.59 -0.05 6.56
CA ASP A 82 -24.60 -1.00 7.10
C ASP A 82 -24.95 -1.42 8.53
N SER A 83 -25.34 -0.44 9.35
CA SER A 83 -25.68 -0.64 10.77
C SER A 83 -26.96 -1.46 10.92
N SER A 84 -28.00 -1.12 10.13
CA SER A 84 -29.28 -1.83 10.15
C SER A 84 -29.12 -3.28 9.71
N LYS A 85 -28.35 -3.53 8.65
CA LYS A 85 -28.05 -4.88 8.17
C LYS A 85 -27.22 -5.70 9.17
N CYS A 86 -26.23 -5.09 9.81
CA CYS A 86 -25.43 -5.78 10.84
C CYS A 86 -26.28 -6.26 12.03
N LEU A 87 -27.23 -5.44 12.45
CA LEU A 87 -28.06 -5.68 13.64
C LEU A 87 -29.42 -6.30 13.30
N GLU A 88 -29.57 -6.89 12.11
CA GLU A 88 -30.82 -7.53 11.67
C GLU A 88 -31.27 -8.61 12.66
N GLY A 89 -32.52 -8.47 13.14
CA GLY A 89 -33.13 -9.32 14.16
C GLY A 89 -32.43 -9.30 15.53
N GLN A 90 -31.46 -8.41 15.76
CA GLN A 90 -30.70 -8.33 17.01
C GLN A 90 -31.32 -7.33 17.99
N ARG A 91 -31.05 -7.54 19.27
CA ARG A 91 -31.46 -6.64 20.35
C ARG A 91 -30.26 -5.97 21.01
N VAL A 92 -30.31 -4.66 21.22
CA VAL A 92 -29.28 -3.86 21.92
C VAL A 92 -29.91 -3.16 23.11
N LEU A 93 -29.24 -3.19 24.26
CA LEU A 93 -29.77 -2.66 25.51
C LEU A 93 -28.86 -1.59 26.10
N PHE A 94 -29.39 -0.39 26.31
CA PHE A 94 -28.72 0.72 27.00
C PHE A 94 -29.35 0.91 28.38
N ILE A 95 -28.53 1.11 29.41
CA ILE A 95 -28.99 1.26 30.81
C ILE A 95 -28.22 2.40 31.47
N GLY A 96 -28.94 3.40 31.97
CA GLY A 96 -28.31 4.47 32.73
C GLY A 96 -29.17 5.72 32.89
N ASP A 97 -28.48 6.86 32.92
CA ASP A 97 -29.04 8.19 33.12
C ASP A 97 -29.25 8.96 31.80
N SER A 98 -29.33 10.30 31.87
CA SER A 98 -29.53 11.15 30.70
C SER A 98 -28.36 11.13 29.71
N ARG A 99 -27.13 10.87 30.14
CA ARG A 99 -25.96 10.75 29.24
C ARG A 99 -26.06 9.48 28.41
N MET A 100 -26.45 8.37 29.05
CA MET A 100 -26.72 7.11 28.37
C MET A 100 -27.92 7.24 27.40
N ARG A 101 -28.95 8.01 27.79
CA ARG A 101 -30.10 8.31 26.93
C ARG A 101 -29.70 9.06 25.65
N GLN A 102 -28.76 9.99 25.71
CA GLN A 102 -28.25 10.68 24.50
C GLN A 102 -27.53 9.71 23.55
N LEU A 103 -26.68 8.84 24.10
CA LEU A 103 -25.99 7.83 23.31
C LEU A 103 -26.98 6.84 22.66
N TYR A 104 -27.99 6.42 23.43
CA TYR A 104 -29.10 5.60 22.92
C TYR A 104 -29.77 6.24 21.69
N PHE A 105 -30.15 7.51 21.75
CA PHE A 105 -30.79 8.17 20.60
C PHE A 105 -29.86 8.26 19.40
N SER A 106 -28.58 8.59 19.61
CA SER A 106 -27.59 8.65 18.53
C SER A 106 -27.40 7.28 17.85
N PHE A 107 -27.33 6.21 18.66
CA PHE A 107 -27.21 4.84 18.18
C PHE A 107 -28.48 4.37 17.47
N ALA A 108 -29.66 4.58 18.06
CA ALA A 108 -30.93 4.18 17.49
C ALA A 108 -31.19 4.89 16.15
N GLN A 109 -30.93 6.20 16.05
CA GLN A 109 -31.04 6.94 14.79
C GLN A 109 -30.11 6.38 13.70
N ARG A 110 -28.91 5.94 14.07
CA ARG A 110 -27.95 5.31 13.14
C ARG A 110 -28.42 3.94 12.65
N VAL A 111 -29.24 3.21 13.39
CA VAL A 111 -29.69 1.85 13.06
C VAL A 111 -31.09 1.81 12.45
N THR A 112 -32.03 2.64 12.92
CA THR A 112 -33.43 2.62 12.48
C THR A 112 -33.72 3.60 11.35
N SER A 113 -32.84 4.58 11.10
CA SER A 113 -33.06 5.68 10.13
C SER A 113 -34.23 6.63 10.48
N ASP A 114 -34.89 6.42 11.62
CA ASP A 114 -36.04 7.23 12.00
C ASP A 114 -35.57 8.57 12.60
N ASN A 115 -36.31 9.64 12.30
CA ASN A 115 -36.19 10.88 13.05
C ASN A 115 -36.86 10.71 14.41
N LEU A 116 -36.13 10.08 15.34
CA LEU A 116 -36.58 9.83 16.70
C LEU A 116 -36.78 11.15 17.43
N LYS A 117 -38.00 11.41 17.89
CA LYS A 117 -38.29 12.54 18.77
C LYS A 117 -37.92 12.15 20.19
N GLU A 118 -37.31 13.08 20.94
CA GLU A 118 -37.10 12.87 22.36
C GLU A 118 -38.46 12.75 23.05
N GLY A 119 -38.79 11.53 23.52
CA GLY A 119 -39.98 11.21 24.29
C GLY A 119 -39.97 11.88 25.67
N LYS A 120 -40.85 11.45 26.59
CA LYS A 120 -40.87 12.02 27.94
C LYS A 120 -39.54 11.73 28.65
N TYR A 121 -39.12 12.67 29.49
CA TYR A 121 -37.92 12.49 30.31
C TYR A 121 -38.14 11.37 31.33
N HIS A 122 -37.07 10.63 31.64
CA HIS A 122 -37.02 9.63 32.70
C HIS A 122 -37.92 8.39 32.51
N GLU A 123 -38.16 7.98 31.27
CA GLU A 123 -38.91 6.76 30.95
C GLU A 123 -38.07 5.73 30.17
N ASN A 124 -38.49 4.46 30.22
CA ASN A 124 -37.94 3.40 29.39
C ASN A 124 -38.37 3.62 27.94
N LEU A 125 -37.47 3.37 26.99
CA LEU A 125 -37.72 3.58 25.57
C LEU A 125 -37.36 2.33 24.77
N GLN A 126 -38.04 2.13 23.64
CA GLN A 126 -37.75 1.06 22.71
C GLN A 126 -38.03 1.54 21.28
N HIS A 127 -37.07 1.32 20.39
CA HIS A 127 -37.22 1.56 18.96
C HIS A 127 -36.85 0.29 18.20
N THR A 128 -37.73 -0.11 17.27
CA THR A 128 -37.50 -1.28 16.42
C THR A 128 -37.53 -0.84 14.96
N ASN A 129 -36.49 -1.21 14.21
CA ASN A 129 -36.46 -1.02 12.77
C ASN A 129 -37.52 -1.93 12.13
N SER A 130 -38.50 -1.35 11.45
CA SER A 130 -39.62 -2.08 10.84
C SER A 130 -39.20 -3.02 9.71
N VAL A 131 -38.06 -2.77 9.08
CA VAL A 131 -37.54 -3.55 7.95
C VAL A 131 -36.65 -4.70 8.43
N THR A 132 -35.67 -4.42 9.28
CA THR A 132 -34.67 -5.42 9.71
C THR A 132 -35.00 -6.09 11.05
N GLY A 133 -36.04 -5.64 11.75
CA GLY A 133 -36.39 -6.14 13.08
C GLY A 133 -35.37 -5.83 14.18
N ALA A 134 -34.33 -5.04 13.88
CA ALA A 134 -33.32 -4.61 14.85
C ALA A 134 -33.99 -3.79 15.96
N THR A 135 -33.80 -4.19 17.23
CA THR A 135 -34.48 -3.58 18.38
C THR A 135 -33.47 -2.94 19.33
N ILE A 136 -33.64 -1.65 19.62
CA ILE A 136 -32.78 -0.87 20.50
C ILE A 136 -33.61 -0.39 21.69
N GLU A 137 -33.25 -0.85 22.88
CA GLU A 137 -33.93 -0.57 24.14
C GLU A 137 -33.10 0.36 25.02
N PHE A 138 -33.76 1.23 25.77
CA PHE A 138 -33.18 2.04 26.82
C PHE A 138 -33.96 1.86 28.12
N LEU A 139 -33.23 1.57 29.20
CA LEU A 139 -33.77 1.47 30.55
C LEU A 139 -33.28 2.64 31.38
N TRP A 140 -34.23 3.43 31.89
CA TRP A 140 -33.94 4.51 32.82
C TRP A 140 -33.65 3.93 34.21
N GLN A 141 -32.38 3.74 34.50
CA GLN A 141 -31.85 3.31 35.80
C GLN A 141 -30.66 4.21 36.12
N PRO A 142 -30.89 5.42 36.68
CA PRO A 142 -29.83 6.41 36.81
C PRO A 142 -28.89 6.18 38.00
N GLU A 143 -29.28 5.31 38.96
CA GLU A 143 -28.52 5.02 40.17
C GLU A 143 -28.17 3.54 40.29
N MET A 144 -27.08 3.26 40.99
CA MET A 144 -26.66 1.90 41.31
C MET A 144 -27.38 1.41 42.58
N ASN A 145 -28.48 0.68 42.42
CA ASN A 145 -29.31 0.14 43.51
C ASN A 145 -29.93 -1.22 43.14
N ASP A 146 -30.69 -1.82 44.07
CA ASP A 146 -31.34 -3.12 43.87
C ASP A 146 -32.32 -3.13 42.67
N SER A 147 -32.94 -1.98 42.36
CA SER A 147 -33.82 -1.85 41.19
C SER A 147 -33.05 -2.06 39.89
N LEU A 148 -31.84 -1.48 39.76
CA LEU A 148 -31.00 -1.68 38.59
C LEU A 148 -30.62 -3.16 38.43
N VAL A 149 -30.22 -3.83 39.51
CA VAL A 149 -29.83 -5.26 39.48
C VAL A 149 -31.01 -6.14 39.05
N LYS A 150 -32.20 -5.86 39.58
CA LYS A 150 -33.44 -6.58 39.27
C LYS A 150 -33.85 -6.40 37.80
N GLU A 151 -33.92 -5.16 37.33
CA GLU A 151 -34.31 -4.83 35.95
C GLU A 151 -33.29 -5.35 34.93
N TYR A 152 -31.99 -5.22 35.24
CA TYR A 152 -30.91 -5.80 34.44
C TYR A 152 -31.13 -7.31 34.27
N SER A 153 -31.28 -8.03 35.39
CA SER A 153 -31.43 -9.49 35.40
C SER A 153 -32.67 -9.94 34.63
N ALA A 154 -33.79 -9.23 34.78
CA ALA A 154 -35.03 -9.52 34.05
C ALA A 154 -34.85 -9.34 32.53
N LYS A 155 -34.16 -8.28 32.11
CA LYS A 155 -33.98 -7.95 30.68
C LYS A 155 -32.99 -8.88 29.98
N VAL A 156 -31.89 -9.24 30.63
CA VAL A 156 -30.89 -10.17 30.03
C VAL A 156 -31.33 -11.64 30.06
N SER A 157 -32.27 -12.00 30.92
CA SER A 157 -32.83 -13.37 31.00
C SER A 157 -34.00 -13.62 30.04
N ALA A 158 -34.42 -12.62 29.27
CA ALA A 158 -35.47 -12.78 28.25
C ALA A 158 -35.07 -13.80 27.16
N SER A 159 -36.06 -14.44 26.53
CA SER A 159 -35.82 -15.48 25.50
C SER A 159 -34.92 -15.02 24.35
N ALA A 160 -35.01 -13.75 23.95
CA ALA A 160 -34.09 -13.13 23.01
C ALA A 160 -33.01 -12.36 23.78
N LYS A 161 -31.80 -12.92 23.88
CA LYS A 161 -30.67 -12.26 24.54
C LYS A 161 -30.16 -11.06 23.72
N PRO A 162 -29.78 -9.95 24.35
CA PRO A 162 -29.20 -8.83 23.64
C PRO A 162 -27.80 -9.18 23.11
N VAL A 163 -27.42 -8.65 21.94
CA VAL A 163 -26.07 -8.81 21.38
C VAL A 163 -25.07 -7.87 22.04
N LEU A 164 -25.55 -6.72 22.50
CA LEU A 164 -24.79 -5.68 23.18
C LEU A 164 -25.60 -5.13 24.36
N VAL A 165 -24.97 -5.00 25.51
CA VAL A 165 -25.48 -4.25 26.65
C VAL A 165 -24.47 -3.17 27.01
N VAL A 166 -24.93 -1.93 27.14
CA VAL A 166 -24.12 -0.78 27.54
C VAL A 166 -24.70 -0.19 28.82
N LEU A 167 -23.91 -0.17 29.88
CA LEU A 167 -24.30 0.36 31.19
C LEU A 167 -23.40 1.51 31.60
N GLY A 168 -23.95 2.52 32.27
CA GLY A 168 -23.15 3.60 32.85
C GLY A 168 -23.98 4.42 33.82
N VAL A 169 -23.61 4.39 35.10
CA VAL A 169 -24.30 5.11 36.18
C VAL A 169 -23.29 5.61 37.21
N ALA A 170 -23.43 6.88 37.60
CA ALA A 170 -22.77 7.47 38.77
C ALA A 170 -23.29 8.88 39.06
N THR A 171 -23.56 9.67 38.01
CA THR A 171 -23.82 11.11 38.14
C THR A 171 -25.01 11.43 39.04
N TRP A 172 -26.06 10.60 39.01
CA TRP A 172 -27.22 10.76 39.87
C TRP A 172 -26.95 10.36 41.32
N THR A 173 -26.19 9.29 41.56
CA THR A 173 -25.76 8.93 42.92
C THR A 173 -24.94 10.06 43.55
N ILE A 174 -24.01 10.65 42.80
CA ILE A 174 -23.24 11.83 43.26
C ILE A 174 -24.17 13.01 43.55
N LYS A 175 -25.13 13.29 42.65
CA LYS A 175 -26.07 14.41 42.79
C LYS A 175 -27.00 14.25 44.00
N LEU A 176 -27.66 13.12 44.13
CA LEU A 176 -28.69 12.87 45.14
C LEU A 176 -28.12 12.78 46.56
N HIS A 177 -26.90 12.27 46.68
CA HIS A 177 -26.19 12.16 47.94
C HIS A 177 -25.16 13.27 48.17
N ASN A 178 -25.21 14.34 47.36
CA ASN A 178 -24.35 15.51 47.48
C ASN A 178 -22.85 15.15 47.63
N ALA A 179 -22.36 14.21 46.81
CA ALA A 179 -20.99 13.72 46.80
C ALA A 179 -20.48 13.13 48.14
N ALA A 180 -21.38 12.58 48.97
CA ALA A 180 -21.03 11.92 50.23
C ALA A 180 -20.17 10.65 50.04
N LEU A 181 -19.23 10.43 50.94
CA LEU A 181 -18.30 9.29 50.89
C LEU A 181 -19.03 7.96 51.12
N GLU A 182 -20.04 7.95 51.99
CA GLU A 182 -20.86 6.79 52.31
C GLU A 182 -21.63 6.31 51.07
N ALA A 183 -22.09 7.24 50.23
CA ALA A 183 -22.76 6.89 48.97
C ALA A 183 -21.80 6.24 47.96
N TRP A 184 -20.54 6.67 47.92
CA TRP A 184 -19.51 6.01 47.11
C TRP A 184 -19.18 4.60 47.63
N GLN A 185 -19.11 4.41 48.95
CA GLN A 185 -18.91 3.08 49.55
C GLN A 185 -20.08 2.14 49.21
N GLN A 186 -21.32 2.63 49.33
CA GLN A 186 -22.51 1.86 48.99
C GLN A 186 -22.56 1.53 47.50
N TYR A 187 -22.19 2.47 46.63
CA TYR A 187 -22.07 2.24 45.19
C TYR A 187 -21.15 1.05 44.88
N ARG A 188 -20.00 0.96 45.55
CA ARG A 188 -19.05 -0.15 45.38
C ARG A 188 -19.63 -1.49 45.83
N VAL A 189 -20.37 -1.52 46.95
CA VAL A 189 -21.06 -2.73 47.43
C VAL A 189 -22.11 -3.17 46.41
N ASN A 190 -22.95 -2.26 45.93
CA ASN A 190 -24.01 -2.56 44.96
C ASN A 190 -23.44 -3.02 43.61
N MET A 191 -22.31 -2.45 43.16
CA MET A 191 -21.57 -2.94 41.98
C MET A 191 -21.13 -4.40 42.14
N THR A 192 -20.69 -4.78 43.35
CA THR A 192 -20.27 -6.15 43.65
C THR A 192 -21.46 -7.12 43.59
N GLN A 193 -22.68 -6.66 43.92
CA GLN A 193 -23.90 -7.45 43.78
C GLN A 193 -24.34 -7.63 42.32
N LEU A 194 -24.04 -6.67 41.44
CA LEU A 194 -24.32 -6.76 40.01
C LEU A 194 -23.36 -7.71 39.27
N LEU A 195 -22.11 -7.82 39.75
CA LEU A 195 -21.03 -8.57 39.09
C LEU A 195 -21.41 -10.00 38.67
N PRO A 196 -22.03 -10.85 39.51
CA PRO A 196 -22.42 -12.21 39.09
C PRO A 196 -23.35 -12.24 37.86
N ALA A 197 -24.27 -11.28 37.76
CA ALA A 197 -25.18 -11.18 36.62
C ALA A 197 -24.44 -10.75 35.34
N LEU A 198 -23.45 -9.85 35.46
CA LEU A 198 -22.58 -9.45 34.35
C LEU A 198 -21.74 -10.64 33.85
N LEU A 199 -21.09 -11.37 34.76
CA LEU A 199 -20.27 -12.55 34.44
C LEU A 199 -21.06 -13.67 33.76
N GLN A 200 -22.36 -13.78 34.06
CA GLN A 200 -23.22 -14.74 33.36
C GLN A 200 -23.63 -14.23 31.97
N THR A 201 -23.78 -12.92 31.80
CA THR A 201 -24.21 -12.29 30.54
C THR A 201 -23.07 -12.27 29.51
N GLU A 202 -21.84 -11.99 29.94
CA GLU A 202 -20.66 -11.86 29.05
C GLU A 202 -20.30 -13.15 28.28
N LYS A 203 -20.82 -14.32 28.69
CA LYS A 203 -20.61 -15.60 28.00
C LYS A 203 -21.19 -15.65 26.58
N GLY A 204 -22.12 -14.76 26.24
CA GLY A 204 -22.75 -14.72 24.91
C GLY A 204 -23.15 -13.34 24.42
N THR A 205 -22.97 -12.31 25.25
CA THR A 205 -23.36 -10.93 24.97
C THR A 205 -22.16 -10.03 25.22
N LYS A 206 -21.92 -9.04 24.35
CA LYS A 206 -20.91 -8.02 24.65
C LYS A 206 -21.45 -7.08 25.71
N VAL A 207 -20.82 -7.04 26.87
CA VAL A 207 -21.19 -6.14 27.97
C VAL A 207 -20.17 -5.03 28.07
N VAL A 208 -20.62 -3.78 27.99
CA VAL A 208 -19.79 -2.59 28.03
C VAL A 208 -20.16 -1.76 29.25
N TRP A 209 -19.16 -1.42 30.06
CA TRP A 209 -19.29 -0.45 31.14
C TRP A 209 -18.73 0.89 30.68
N MET A 210 -19.61 1.87 30.49
CA MET A 210 -19.25 3.22 30.09
C MET A 210 -18.65 3.97 31.28
N MET A 211 -17.36 4.25 31.19
CA MET A 211 -16.68 5.10 32.15
C MET A 211 -17.27 6.50 32.10
N GLN A 212 -17.40 7.12 33.26
CA GLN A 212 -18.02 8.43 33.40
C GLN A 212 -17.08 9.48 32.84
N ALA A 213 -17.45 10.02 31.68
CA ALA A 213 -16.70 11.07 31.01
C ALA A 213 -16.72 12.38 31.82
N PRO A 214 -15.67 13.21 31.70
CA PRO A 214 -15.54 14.46 32.43
C PRO A 214 -16.67 15.45 32.12
N VAL A 215 -16.83 16.41 33.01
CA VAL A 215 -17.82 17.49 32.96
C VAL A 215 -17.14 18.85 33.01
N GLN A 216 -17.72 19.85 32.35
CA GLN A 216 -17.32 21.23 32.51
C GLN A 216 -17.97 21.83 33.75
N GLU A 217 -17.27 21.75 34.86
CA GLU A 217 -17.77 22.16 36.18
C GLU A 217 -18.30 23.60 36.21
N SER A 218 -17.73 24.51 35.41
CA SER A 218 -18.15 25.91 35.33
C SER A 218 -19.52 26.12 34.68
N LEU A 219 -19.97 25.19 33.82
CA LEU A 219 -21.27 25.27 33.14
C LEU A 219 -22.38 24.51 33.87
N LEU A 220 -22.03 23.74 34.91
CA LEU A 220 -23.00 22.99 35.69
C LEU A 220 -23.94 23.94 36.44
N SER A 221 -25.23 23.63 36.38
CA SER A 221 -26.23 24.33 37.18
C SER A 221 -25.99 24.12 38.68
N SER A 222 -26.55 25.01 39.51
CA SER A 222 -26.41 24.92 40.97
C SER A 222 -26.83 23.57 41.55
N SER A 223 -27.82 22.91 40.94
CA SER A 223 -28.31 21.58 41.34
C SER A 223 -27.43 20.41 40.89
N ARG A 224 -26.37 20.66 40.11
CA ARG A 224 -25.42 19.67 39.61
C ARG A 224 -23.97 19.95 40.03
N ARG A 225 -23.71 21.05 40.74
CA ARG A 225 -22.36 21.52 41.08
C ARG A 225 -21.54 20.52 41.92
N MET A 226 -22.18 19.60 42.63
CA MET A 226 -21.51 18.53 43.36
C MET A 226 -20.86 17.47 42.45
N ILE A 227 -21.28 17.37 41.19
CA ILE A 227 -20.71 16.47 40.19
C ILE A 227 -19.40 17.08 39.70
N SER A 228 -18.30 16.81 40.39
CA SER A 228 -16.95 17.23 39.99
C SER A 228 -16.20 16.11 39.29
N ASN A 229 -15.20 16.45 38.48
CA ASN A 229 -14.35 15.47 37.81
C ASN A 229 -13.62 14.56 38.82
N LYS A 230 -13.23 15.11 39.97
CA LYS A 230 -12.66 14.33 41.08
C LYS A 230 -13.63 13.26 41.60
N GLN A 231 -14.92 13.58 41.69
CA GLN A 231 -15.94 12.60 42.09
C GLN A 231 -16.14 11.54 41.00
N LEU A 232 -16.22 11.95 39.73
CA LEU A 232 -16.34 10.99 38.62
C LEU A 232 -15.16 10.00 38.59
N ASP A 233 -13.94 10.47 38.84
CA ASP A 233 -12.74 9.62 38.93
C ASP A 233 -12.83 8.60 40.07
N LEU A 234 -13.36 8.97 41.24
CA LEU A 234 -13.56 8.04 42.35
C LEU A 234 -14.55 6.92 42.01
N TYR A 235 -15.64 7.25 41.33
CA TYR A 235 -16.65 6.27 40.91
C TYR A 235 -16.15 5.40 39.75
N ASN A 236 -15.42 5.98 38.80
CA ASN A 236 -14.73 5.25 37.74
C ASN A 236 -13.74 4.23 38.32
N THR A 237 -12.92 4.65 39.29
CA THR A 237 -11.96 3.76 39.97
C THR A 237 -12.69 2.63 40.67
N ALA A 238 -13.77 2.92 41.41
CA ALA A 238 -14.56 1.88 42.07
C ALA A 238 -15.16 0.87 41.08
N ALA A 239 -15.67 1.32 39.94
CA ALA A 239 -16.20 0.43 38.91
C ALA A 239 -15.09 -0.41 38.26
N ALA A 240 -13.95 0.21 37.92
CA ALA A 240 -12.80 -0.48 37.35
C ALA A 240 -12.26 -1.56 38.30
N ASP A 241 -12.15 -1.27 39.59
CA ASP A 241 -11.66 -2.22 40.61
C ASP A 241 -12.57 -3.44 40.74
N VAL A 242 -13.89 -3.24 40.75
CA VAL A 242 -14.86 -4.34 40.88
C VAL A 242 -14.90 -5.19 39.60
N LEU A 243 -14.73 -4.57 38.43
CA LEU A 243 -14.86 -5.22 37.13
C LEU A 243 -13.52 -5.72 36.53
N ALA A 244 -12.38 -5.43 37.17
CA ALA A 244 -11.04 -5.64 36.59
C ALA A 244 -10.77 -7.05 36.06
N ASN A 245 -11.33 -8.08 36.72
CA ASN A 245 -11.15 -9.49 36.36
C ASN A 245 -12.38 -10.11 35.68
N SER A 246 -13.26 -9.29 35.12
CA SER A 246 -14.42 -9.73 34.32
C SER A 246 -14.13 -9.62 32.82
N GLY A 247 -14.95 -10.28 32.00
CA GLY A 247 -14.98 -10.10 30.55
C GLY A 247 -15.74 -8.84 30.09
N VAL A 248 -16.15 -7.97 31.01
CA VAL A 248 -16.81 -6.69 30.72
C VAL A 248 -15.83 -5.70 30.12
N TYR A 249 -16.20 -5.08 28.99
CA TYR A 249 -15.39 -4.03 28.37
C TYR A 249 -15.52 -2.73 29.14
N LEU A 250 -14.45 -2.32 29.82
CA LEU A 250 -14.34 -0.98 30.41
C LEU A 250 -14.06 0.05 29.30
N TRP A 251 -15.00 0.96 29.07
CA TRP A 251 -14.93 1.88 27.94
C TRP A 251 -14.22 3.19 28.30
N TYR A 252 -12.90 3.16 28.35
CA TYR A 252 -12.06 4.32 28.64
C TYR A 252 -11.98 5.32 27.49
N SER A 253 -12.06 4.88 26.23
CA SER A 253 -11.95 5.77 25.07
C SER A 253 -13.07 6.83 25.02
N ALA A 254 -14.23 6.56 25.62
CA ALA A 254 -15.30 7.55 25.79
C ALA A 254 -14.87 8.78 26.60
N ILE A 255 -13.97 8.62 27.58
CA ILE A 255 -13.39 9.75 28.35
C ILE A 255 -12.57 10.65 27.43
N GLU A 256 -11.70 10.07 26.60
CA GLU A 256 -10.83 10.82 25.70
C GLU A 256 -11.60 11.49 24.54
N VAL A 257 -12.63 10.81 24.03
CA VAL A 257 -13.58 11.36 23.06
C VAL A 257 -14.28 12.59 23.66
N SER A 258 -14.82 12.46 24.86
CA SER A 258 -15.47 13.56 25.57
C SER A 258 -14.52 14.74 25.80
N ASN A 259 -13.35 14.51 26.41
CA ASN A 259 -12.34 15.54 26.72
C ASN A 259 -12.03 16.47 25.55
N LYS A 260 -11.86 15.92 24.35
CA LYS A 260 -11.53 16.71 23.15
C LYS A 260 -12.73 17.40 22.51
N SER A 261 -13.93 16.96 22.84
CA SER A 261 -15.21 17.51 22.36
C SER A 261 -15.83 18.52 23.33
N GLU A 262 -15.23 18.71 24.51
CA GLU A 262 -15.77 19.51 25.61
C GLU A 262 -16.17 20.93 25.21
N ALA A 263 -15.44 21.57 24.29
CA ALA A 263 -15.70 22.95 23.85
C ALA A 263 -17.10 23.20 23.26
N GLY A 264 -17.91 22.16 23.01
CA GLY A 264 -19.27 22.26 22.46
C GLY A 264 -20.41 21.87 23.40
N THR A 265 -20.17 21.63 24.70
CA THR A 265 -21.25 21.30 25.66
C THR A 265 -22.04 22.54 26.07
N ILE A 266 -23.37 22.41 26.24
CA ILE A 266 -24.27 23.53 26.57
C ILE A 266 -24.46 23.65 28.09
N ASP A 267 -24.57 22.51 28.79
CA ASP A 267 -24.91 22.46 30.23
C ASP A 267 -23.82 21.83 31.10
N GLY A 268 -22.64 21.61 30.50
CA GLY A 268 -21.46 21.08 31.16
C GLY A 268 -21.46 19.58 31.41
N ILE A 269 -22.55 18.85 31.14
CA ILE A 269 -22.64 17.40 31.42
C ILE A 269 -22.96 16.56 30.17
N HIS A 270 -23.76 17.10 29.26
CA HIS A 270 -24.17 16.39 28.06
C HIS A 270 -23.14 16.50 26.94
N LEU A 271 -22.98 15.42 26.18
CA LEU A 271 -22.01 15.34 25.08
C LEU A 271 -22.51 16.11 23.86
N ASN A 272 -21.56 16.63 23.08
CA ASN A 272 -21.88 17.23 21.78
C ASN A 272 -22.16 16.15 20.71
N SER A 273 -22.64 16.57 19.54
CA SER A 273 -23.00 15.65 18.45
C SER A 273 -21.80 14.89 17.87
N GLU A 274 -20.60 15.47 17.85
CA GLU A 274 -19.38 14.84 17.34
C GLU A 274 -18.92 13.67 18.25
N ALA A 275 -18.94 13.87 19.56
CA ALA A 275 -18.64 12.83 20.54
C ALA A 275 -19.67 11.70 20.48
N LEU A 276 -20.97 12.03 20.50
CA LEU A 276 -22.03 11.03 20.39
C LEU A 276 -21.94 10.21 19.09
N HIS A 277 -21.60 10.88 17.98
CA HIS A 277 -21.37 10.20 16.72
C HIS A 277 -20.17 9.25 16.80
N THR A 278 -19.07 9.70 17.39
CA THR A 278 -17.84 8.90 17.58
C THR A 278 -18.09 7.68 18.46
N ASP A 279 -18.77 7.88 19.60
CA ASP A 279 -19.12 6.81 20.54
C ASP A 279 -20.06 5.79 19.90
N THR A 280 -21.01 6.24 19.09
CA THR A 280 -21.86 5.36 18.27
C THR A 280 -21.04 4.52 17.30
N GLN A 281 -20.05 5.12 16.62
CA GLN A 281 -19.16 4.38 15.72
C GLN A 281 -18.29 3.36 16.47
N LEU A 282 -17.80 3.68 17.66
CA LEU A 282 -17.03 2.75 18.51
C LEU A 282 -17.86 1.50 18.86
N LEU A 283 -19.10 1.68 19.32
CA LEU A 283 -20.00 0.56 19.65
C LEU A 283 -20.36 -0.28 18.42
N LEU A 284 -20.63 0.35 17.27
CA LEU A 284 -20.90 -0.38 16.03
C LEU A 284 -19.67 -1.18 15.60
N ASN A 285 -18.47 -0.62 15.66
CA ASN A 285 -17.23 -1.35 15.35
C ASN A 285 -17.00 -2.53 16.30
N LEU A 286 -17.33 -2.38 17.59
CA LEU A 286 -17.21 -3.45 18.58
C LEU A 286 -18.11 -4.66 18.27
N VAL A 287 -19.33 -4.42 17.78
CA VAL A 287 -20.34 -5.48 17.56
C VAL A 287 -20.37 -5.99 16.12
N CYS A 288 -20.13 -5.12 15.14
CA CYS A 288 -20.37 -5.42 13.73
C CYS A 288 -19.13 -5.88 12.97
N ASN A 289 -17.91 -5.46 13.35
CA ASN A 289 -16.73 -5.71 12.51
C ASN A 289 -16.45 -7.21 12.27
N SER A 290 -16.70 -8.07 13.26
CA SER A 290 -16.54 -9.52 13.13
C SER A 290 -17.57 -10.15 12.19
N LYS A 291 -18.75 -9.53 12.06
CA LYS A 291 -19.86 -9.97 11.19
C LYS A 291 -19.72 -9.44 9.77
N THR A 292 -19.49 -8.14 9.61
CA THR A 292 -19.44 -7.47 8.30
C THR A 292 -18.13 -7.75 7.57
N ARG A 293 -17.02 -7.88 8.31
CA ARG A 293 -15.65 -8.07 7.77
C ARG A 293 -15.31 -7.08 6.65
N SER A 294 -15.65 -5.81 6.85
CA SER A 294 -15.36 -4.74 5.88
C SER A 294 -13.84 -4.66 5.61
N PRO A 295 -13.41 -4.42 4.37
CA PRO A 295 -12.00 -4.45 4.00
C PRO A 295 -11.21 -3.24 4.53
N ASP A 296 -11.84 -2.23 5.12
CA ASP A 296 -11.24 -1.00 5.63
C ASP A 296 -11.10 -0.96 7.17
N THR A 297 -11.54 -2.01 7.88
CA THR A 297 -11.37 -2.13 9.34
C THR A 297 -10.30 -3.15 9.72
N SER A 298 -9.70 -2.94 10.88
CA SER A 298 -8.85 -3.93 11.55
C SER A 298 -9.13 -4.04 13.06
N CYS A 299 -10.07 -3.26 13.60
CA CYS A 299 -10.51 -3.41 14.98
C CYS A 299 -11.60 -4.49 15.04
N CYS A 300 -11.60 -5.38 16.05
CA CYS A 300 -12.71 -6.30 16.31
C CYS A 300 -13.12 -7.23 15.15
N THR A 301 -12.21 -7.58 14.25
CA THR A 301 -12.54 -8.42 13.09
C THR A 301 -12.66 -9.91 13.42
N GLY A 302 -12.32 -10.33 14.64
CA GLY A 302 -12.39 -11.72 15.10
C GLY A 302 -11.05 -12.47 14.96
N GLU A 303 -11.12 -13.80 14.84
CA GLU A 303 -9.93 -14.66 14.85
C GLU A 303 -8.93 -14.36 13.73
N SER A 304 -7.65 -14.59 14.08
CA SER A 304 -6.47 -14.39 13.26
C SER A 304 -6.62 -15.02 11.87
N PHE A 305 -6.13 -14.32 10.84
CA PHE A 305 -6.06 -14.83 9.48
C PHE A 305 -5.49 -16.26 9.41
N VAL A 306 -6.27 -17.21 8.89
CA VAL A 306 -5.82 -18.58 8.61
C VAL A 306 -5.34 -18.65 7.17
N PRO A 307 -4.08 -19.02 6.90
CA PRO A 307 -3.57 -19.17 5.54
C PRO A 307 -4.34 -20.25 4.77
N ASN A 308 -4.71 -19.94 3.54
CA ASN A 308 -5.30 -20.94 2.65
C ASN A 308 -4.23 -21.91 2.11
N LEU A 309 -4.66 -22.99 1.46
CA LEU A 309 -3.75 -24.01 0.92
C LEU A 309 -2.72 -23.41 -0.05
N LEU A 310 -3.14 -22.48 -0.92
CA LEU A 310 -2.25 -21.82 -1.88
C LEU A 310 -1.13 -21.04 -1.19
N GLN A 311 -1.47 -20.28 -0.15
CA GLN A 311 -0.51 -19.53 0.66
C GLN A 311 0.45 -20.47 1.39
N MET A 312 -0.07 -21.54 1.99
CA MET A 312 0.76 -22.57 2.64
C MET A 312 1.76 -23.19 1.66
N LEU A 313 1.30 -23.65 0.48
CA LEU A 313 2.16 -24.22 -0.55
C LEU A 313 3.22 -23.22 -1.03
N THR A 314 2.84 -21.96 -1.21
CA THR A 314 3.76 -20.89 -1.63
C THR A 314 4.86 -20.66 -0.59
N PHE A 315 4.51 -20.60 0.70
CA PHE A 315 5.51 -20.47 1.76
C PHE A 315 6.39 -21.72 1.89
N CYS A 316 5.81 -22.92 1.77
CA CYS A 316 6.57 -24.18 1.74
C CYS A 316 7.60 -24.21 0.61
N PHE A 317 7.26 -23.69 -0.58
CA PHE A 317 8.20 -23.56 -1.70
C PHE A 317 9.42 -22.68 -1.33
N PHE A 318 9.19 -21.49 -0.77
CA PHE A 318 10.28 -20.59 -0.39
C PHE A 318 11.13 -21.14 0.77
N ILE A 319 10.51 -21.81 1.74
CA ILE A 319 11.22 -22.50 2.83
C ILE A 319 12.09 -23.61 2.27
N SER A 320 11.57 -24.41 1.35
CA SER A 320 12.31 -25.48 0.67
C SER A 320 13.52 -24.93 -0.09
N CYS A 321 13.37 -23.80 -0.79
CA CYS A 321 14.50 -23.11 -1.42
C CYS A 321 15.58 -22.70 -0.40
N GLY A 322 15.17 -22.26 0.80
CA GLY A 322 16.07 -21.94 1.90
C GLY A 322 16.87 -23.15 2.37
N VAL A 323 16.19 -24.28 2.62
CA VAL A 323 16.83 -25.54 3.05
C VAL A 323 17.83 -26.04 1.99
N ILE A 324 17.41 -26.06 0.72
CA ILE A 324 18.28 -26.45 -0.41
C ILE A 324 19.50 -25.53 -0.50
N SER A 325 19.31 -24.21 -0.35
CA SER A 325 20.42 -23.25 -0.39
C SER A 325 21.44 -23.47 0.72
N VAL A 326 20.99 -23.77 1.94
CA VAL A 326 21.87 -24.11 3.08
C VAL A 326 22.65 -25.40 2.80
N GLY A 327 21.98 -26.44 2.30
CA GLY A 327 22.62 -27.71 1.93
C GLY A 327 23.66 -27.54 0.82
N LEU A 328 23.33 -26.79 -0.25
CA LEU A 328 24.26 -26.47 -1.34
C LEU A 328 25.45 -25.65 -0.85
N ARG A 329 25.25 -24.70 0.07
CA ARG A 329 26.34 -23.92 0.67
C ARG A 329 27.29 -24.80 1.47
N ALA A 330 26.76 -25.74 2.26
CA ALA A 330 27.56 -26.70 3.01
C ALA A 330 28.38 -27.59 2.05
N ARG A 331 27.76 -28.10 0.98
CA ARG A 331 28.43 -28.92 -0.04
C ARG A 331 29.52 -28.14 -0.79
N LEU A 332 29.25 -26.90 -1.19
CA LEU A 332 30.24 -26.03 -1.86
C LEU A 332 31.43 -25.72 -0.94
N ARG A 333 31.19 -25.50 0.36
CA ARG A 333 32.26 -25.36 1.35
C ARG A 333 33.09 -26.64 1.48
N HIS A 334 32.43 -27.79 1.55
CA HIS A 334 33.12 -29.08 1.64
C HIS A 334 34.02 -29.33 0.42
N ILE A 335 33.54 -29.04 -0.80
CA ILE A 335 34.34 -29.14 -2.03
C ILE A 335 35.53 -28.18 -1.98
N ALA A 336 35.34 -26.94 -1.51
CA ALA A 336 36.41 -25.95 -1.39
C ALA A 336 37.48 -26.30 -0.34
N THR A 337 37.16 -27.15 0.64
CA THR A 337 38.09 -27.60 1.69
C THR A 337 38.81 -28.91 1.36
N GLN A 338 38.54 -29.55 0.21
CA GLN A 338 39.29 -30.75 -0.18
C GLN A 338 40.73 -30.40 -0.60
N PRO A 339 41.75 -31.08 -0.06
CA PRO A 339 43.15 -30.85 -0.46
C PRO A 339 43.36 -31.27 -1.92
N VAL A 340 44.03 -30.42 -2.70
CA VAL A 340 44.48 -30.74 -4.06
C VAL A 340 45.55 -31.83 -3.95
N PRO A 341 45.49 -32.94 -4.72
CA PRO A 341 46.54 -33.94 -4.71
C PRO A 341 47.85 -33.33 -5.22
N GLU A 342 48.96 -33.53 -4.50
CA GLU A 342 50.30 -33.21 -5.01
C GLU A 342 50.54 -33.95 -6.33
N PRO A 343 51.11 -33.29 -7.37
CA PRO A 343 51.48 -34.00 -8.58
C PRO A 343 52.58 -35.02 -8.25
N ALA A 344 52.30 -36.29 -8.51
CA ALA A 344 53.27 -37.37 -8.35
C ALA A 344 54.56 -37.03 -9.11
N SER A 345 55.68 -37.07 -8.40
CA SER A 345 57.02 -36.91 -8.96
C SER A 345 57.29 -38.01 -9.99
N VAL A 346 57.20 -37.68 -11.27
CA VAL A 346 57.67 -38.59 -12.34
C VAL A 346 59.17 -38.42 -12.47
N ASN A 347 59.88 -39.52 -12.22
CA ASN A 347 61.32 -39.66 -12.21
C ASN A 347 61.98 -39.18 -13.51
N ALA A 348 63.00 -38.33 -13.35
CA ALA A 348 63.94 -37.96 -14.40
C ALA A 348 64.93 -39.11 -14.65
N ALA A 349 64.62 -39.99 -15.60
CA ALA A 349 65.60 -40.92 -16.18
C ALA A 349 65.08 -41.47 -17.52
N ASN A 350 65.35 -40.72 -18.60
CA ASN A 350 65.71 -41.21 -19.94
C ASN A 350 65.59 -40.05 -20.94
N LEU A 351 66.62 -39.21 -20.91
CA LEU A 351 66.93 -38.26 -21.96
C LEU A 351 67.94 -38.93 -22.88
N HIS A 352 67.56 -39.29 -24.12
CA HIS A 352 68.35 -39.18 -25.35
C HIS A 352 67.64 -39.89 -26.52
N ASN A 353 66.99 -39.12 -27.41
CA ASN A 353 67.47 -38.94 -28.79
C ASN A 353 66.42 -38.28 -29.70
N HIS A 354 66.97 -37.44 -30.58
CA HIS A 354 66.44 -36.86 -31.81
C HIS A 354 65.47 -35.65 -31.76
N VAL A 355 66.08 -34.53 -32.12
CA VAL A 355 65.54 -33.24 -32.55
C VAL A 355 64.75 -33.37 -33.85
N GLN A 356 63.54 -32.80 -33.90
CA GLN A 356 63.02 -32.03 -35.04
C GLN A 356 61.83 -31.13 -34.60
N PRO A 357 61.66 -29.92 -35.18
CA PRO A 357 60.63 -28.97 -34.78
C PRO A 357 59.46 -28.95 -35.77
N SER A 358 58.25 -29.35 -35.33
CA SER A 358 57.00 -28.98 -36.00
C SER A 358 55.76 -29.41 -35.22
N GLN A 359 54.76 -28.53 -35.26
CA GLN A 359 53.34 -28.69 -34.89
C GLN A 359 52.94 -28.23 -33.48
N GLU A 360 52.22 -27.10 -33.45
CA GLU A 360 51.28 -26.69 -32.40
C GLU A 360 50.22 -27.80 -32.23
N GLY A 361 50.56 -28.78 -31.40
CA GLY A 361 49.64 -29.79 -30.91
C GLY A 361 48.80 -29.22 -29.77
N THR A 362 47.49 -29.25 -29.99
CA THR A 362 46.40 -29.20 -29.02
C THR A 362 46.83 -29.68 -27.62
N VAL A 363 46.93 -28.76 -26.66
CA VAL A 363 46.91 -29.13 -25.24
C VAL A 363 45.51 -29.66 -24.94
N CYS A 364 45.34 -30.97 -25.02
CA CYS A 364 44.15 -31.67 -24.54
C CYS A 364 43.99 -31.37 -23.05
N ARG A 365 43.04 -30.50 -22.69
CA ARG A 365 42.51 -30.46 -21.32
C ARG A 365 41.82 -31.79 -21.06
N ASP A 366 42.21 -32.47 -19.98
CA ASP A 366 41.54 -33.71 -19.56
C ASP A 366 40.02 -33.50 -19.45
N PRO A 367 39.19 -34.32 -20.10
CA PRO A 367 37.73 -34.17 -20.10
C PRO A 367 37.10 -34.31 -18.69
N GLU A 368 37.80 -34.94 -17.74
CA GLU A 368 37.38 -35.02 -16.34
C GLU A 368 37.51 -33.68 -15.59
N SER A 369 38.51 -32.87 -15.95
CA SER A 369 38.70 -31.53 -15.37
C SER A 369 37.62 -30.54 -15.83
N SER A 370 37.20 -30.62 -17.10
CA SER A 370 36.11 -29.79 -17.65
C SER A 370 34.74 -30.17 -17.11
N ASN A 371 34.47 -31.47 -16.94
CA ASN A 371 33.19 -31.94 -16.37
C ASN A 371 33.04 -31.56 -14.90
N THR A 372 34.13 -31.60 -14.13
CA THR A 372 34.12 -31.22 -12.71
C THR A 372 33.95 -29.70 -12.52
N ALA A 373 34.63 -28.89 -13.36
CA ALA A 373 34.48 -27.44 -13.37
C ALA A 373 33.07 -26.98 -13.80
N GLN A 374 32.48 -27.62 -14.82
CA GLN A 374 31.11 -27.33 -15.27
C GLN A 374 30.09 -27.67 -14.17
N LYS A 375 30.21 -28.84 -13.54
CA LYS A 375 29.33 -29.27 -12.44
C LYS A 375 29.42 -28.34 -11.22
N ALA A 376 30.61 -27.83 -10.92
CA ALA A 376 30.81 -26.83 -9.87
C ALA A 376 30.14 -25.49 -10.23
N SER A 377 30.26 -25.04 -11.49
CA SER A 377 29.58 -23.84 -11.99
C SER A 377 28.05 -23.93 -11.89
N ASP A 378 27.49 -25.08 -12.28
CA ASP A 378 26.04 -25.33 -12.21
C ASP A 378 25.55 -25.34 -10.76
N LEU A 379 26.29 -25.98 -9.84
CA LEU A 379 26.00 -25.96 -8.40
C LEU A 379 26.01 -24.53 -7.82
N VAL A 380 26.95 -23.69 -8.26
CA VAL A 380 27.02 -22.28 -7.86
C VAL A 380 25.81 -21.50 -8.38
N GLN A 381 25.38 -21.75 -9.62
CA GLN A 381 24.21 -21.08 -10.20
C GLN A 381 22.91 -21.49 -9.48
N VAL A 382 22.73 -22.78 -9.17
CA VAL A 382 21.57 -23.26 -8.41
C VAL A 382 21.58 -22.72 -6.98
N HIS A 383 22.74 -22.64 -6.33
CA HIS A 383 22.86 -22.03 -5.00
C HIS A 383 22.48 -20.54 -5.02
N LYS A 384 22.93 -19.79 -6.03
CA LYS A 384 22.53 -18.37 -6.21
C LYS A 384 21.02 -18.25 -6.37
N LEU A 385 20.41 -19.01 -7.27
CA LEU A 385 18.96 -18.98 -7.49
C LEU A 385 18.17 -19.32 -6.22
N THR A 386 18.48 -20.45 -5.57
CA THR A 386 17.78 -20.91 -4.36
C THR A 386 17.99 -19.96 -3.19
N SER A 387 19.18 -19.38 -3.03
CA SER A 387 19.44 -18.33 -2.03
C SER A 387 18.65 -17.05 -2.31
N SER A 388 18.54 -16.62 -3.56
CA SER A 388 17.81 -15.39 -3.91
C SER A 388 16.31 -15.59 -3.74
N LEU A 389 15.77 -16.76 -4.10
CA LEU A 389 14.37 -17.13 -3.83
C LEU A 389 14.07 -17.21 -2.32
N ALA A 390 14.98 -17.78 -1.52
CA ALA A 390 14.79 -17.84 -0.07
C ALA A 390 14.73 -16.44 0.58
N LYS A 391 15.66 -15.54 0.22
CA LYS A 391 15.63 -14.15 0.69
C LYS A 391 14.37 -13.42 0.25
N PHE A 392 13.96 -13.64 -1.00
CA PHE A 392 12.73 -13.07 -1.54
C PHE A 392 11.50 -13.57 -0.76
N GLY A 393 11.44 -14.85 -0.41
CA GLY A 393 10.40 -15.43 0.44
C GLY A 393 10.34 -14.83 1.85
N ILE A 394 11.49 -14.52 2.46
CA ILE A 394 11.53 -13.83 3.77
C ILE A 394 10.89 -12.44 3.69
N ILE A 395 11.16 -11.70 2.61
CA ILE A 395 10.54 -10.38 2.38
C ILE A 395 9.03 -10.51 2.19
N LEU A 396 8.57 -11.51 1.44
CA LEU A 396 7.14 -11.78 1.25
C LEU A 396 6.45 -12.20 2.56
N LEU A 397 7.13 -12.96 3.42
CA LEU A 397 6.63 -13.30 4.75
C LEU A 397 6.47 -12.04 5.61
N TYR A 398 7.43 -11.12 5.57
CA TYR A 398 7.30 -9.83 6.25
C TYR A 398 6.08 -9.04 5.74
N PHE A 399 5.89 -8.95 4.42
CA PHE A 399 4.70 -8.28 3.86
C PHE A 399 3.40 -8.94 4.32
N PHE A 400 3.36 -10.27 4.32
CA PHE A 400 2.20 -11.02 4.80
C PHE A 400 1.89 -10.74 6.27
N LEU A 401 2.91 -10.77 7.14
CA LEU A 401 2.75 -10.45 8.56
C LEU A 401 2.27 -9.00 8.76
N ALA A 402 2.81 -8.05 8.00
CA ALA A 402 2.45 -6.64 8.11
C ALA A 402 1.02 -6.33 7.66
N ASP A 403 0.55 -6.95 6.57
CA ASP A 403 -0.73 -6.63 5.95
C ASP A 403 -1.88 -7.53 6.44
N ARG A 404 -1.67 -8.86 6.46
CA ARG A 404 -2.73 -9.86 6.68
C ARG A 404 -2.97 -10.22 8.14
N THR A 405 -2.06 -9.86 9.04
CA THR A 405 -2.19 -10.20 10.45
C THR A 405 -2.32 -8.93 11.30
N ASP A 406 -2.81 -9.11 12.53
CA ASP A 406 -2.78 -8.08 13.56
C ASP A 406 -1.50 -8.23 14.41
N PHE A 407 -0.38 -8.52 13.76
CA PHE A 407 0.93 -8.52 14.42
C PHE A 407 1.44 -7.08 14.60
N LEU A 408 1.29 -6.23 13.58
CA LEU A 408 1.69 -4.83 13.60
C LEU A 408 0.49 -3.88 13.73
N TYR A 409 0.75 -2.64 14.11
CA TYR A 409 -0.28 -1.63 14.33
C TYR A 409 -0.76 -1.04 13.01
N LYS A 410 -2.04 -0.69 12.93
CA LYS A 410 -2.65 -0.09 11.73
C LYS A 410 -3.38 1.19 12.13
N GLU A 411 -3.15 2.27 11.39
CA GLU A 411 -3.83 3.56 11.58
C GLU A 411 -4.54 4.01 10.29
N GLN A 412 -5.62 4.78 10.45
CA GLN A 412 -6.38 5.34 9.33
C GLN A 412 -5.59 6.43 8.61
N LYS A 413 -5.84 6.56 7.31
CA LYS A 413 -5.29 7.66 6.52
C LYS A 413 -6.01 8.97 6.83
N PHE A 414 -5.22 10.00 7.12
CA PHE A 414 -5.73 11.36 7.32
C PHE A 414 -4.95 12.38 6.50
N PHE A 415 -5.67 13.13 5.67
CA PHE A 415 -5.07 14.11 4.78
C PHE A 415 -5.01 15.49 5.42
N THR A 416 -3.83 16.11 5.39
CA THR A 416 -3.66 17.54 5.62
C THR A 416 -2.77 18.13 4.54
N TYR A 417 -2.94 19.41 4.21
CA TYR A 417 -2.06 20.08 3.24
C TYR A 417 -0.60 20.08 3.71
N LYS A 418 -0.35 20.23 5.02
CA LYS A 418 1.00 20.19 5.60
C LYS A 418 1.64 18.82 5.43
N SER A 419 0.92 17.73 5.74
CA SER A 419 1.46 16.37 5.61
C SER A 419 1.76 15.97 4.16
N PHE A 420 1.12 16.60 3.18
CA PHE A 420 1.41 16.38 1.76
C PHE A 420 2.54 17.27 1.20
N PHE A 421 2.46 18.59 1.39
CA PHE A 421 3.40 19.51 0.73
C PHE A 421 4.77 19.58 1.40
N ILE A 422 4.88 19.38 2.72
CA ILE A 422 6.18 19.44 3.41
C ILE A 422 7.12 18.33 2.91
N PRO A 423 6.72 17.04 2.87
CA PRO A 423 7.56 15.98 2.32
C PRO A 423 7.91 16.21 0.85
N LEU A 424 6.97 16.75 0.05
CA LEU A 424 7.19 17.04 -1.36
C LEU A 424 8.28 18.10 -1.56
N VAL A 425 8.23 19.19 -0.79
CA VAL A 425 9.26 20.24 -0.80
C VAL A 425 10.61 19.69 -0.33
N TYR A 426 10.62 18.87 0.73
CA TYR A 426 11.86 18.28 1.24
C TYR A 426 12.54 17.39 0.19
N VAL A 427 11.77 16.53 -0.48
CA VAL A 427 12.26 15.67 -1.56
C VAL A 427 12.76 16.49 -2.76
N LEU A 428 12.05 17.57 -3.13
CA LEU A 428 12.47 18.48 -4.19
C LEU A 428 13.82 19.13 -3.86
N VAL A 429 13.98 19.67 -2.65
CA VAL A 429 15.20 20.32 -2.19
C VAL A 429 16.37 19.33 -2.19
N LEU A 430 16.18 18.11 -1.67
CA LEU A 430 17.20 17.06 -1.73
C LEU A 430 17.63 16.75 -3.16
N GLY A 431 16.67 16.64 -4.08
CA GLY A 431 16.94 16.37 -5.49
C GLY A 431 17.80 17.42 -6.19
N LEU A 432 17.75 18.68 -5.76
CA LEU A 432 18.52 19.78 -6.35
C LEU A 432 20.02 19.76 -5.96
N PHE A 433 20.40 19.11 -4.86
CA PHE A 433 21.80 19.08 -4.40
C PHE A 433 22.70 18.09 -5.16
N PHE A 434 22.11 17.06 -5.77
CA PHE A 434 22.84 15.94 -6.35
C PHE A 434 22.81 15.95 -7.89
N VAL A 435 23.38 16.98 -8.52
CA VAL A 435 23.35 17.14 -9.99
C VAL A 435 24.66 16.68 -10.65
N LYS A 436 24.56 15.86 -11.70
CA LYS A 436 25.69 15.45 -12.56
C LYS A 436 25.44 15.78 -14.04
N LYS A 437 26.52 15.88 -14.82
CA LYS A 437 26.46 16.05 -16.28
C LYS A 437 26.26 14.70 -16.98
N VAL A 438 25.47 14.66 -18.06
CA VAL A 438 25.32 13.49 -18.92
C VAL A 438 26.41 13.43 -19.98
N SER A 439 26.83 12.22 -20.37
CA SER A 439 27.85 12.02 -21.41
C SER A 439 27.32 12.25 -22.83
N LYS A 440 26.03 11.96 -23.08
CA LYS A 440 25.38 12.15 -24.38
C LYS A 440 24.08 12.96 -24.19
N PRO A 441 24.04 14.23 -24.59
CA PRO A 441 22.92 15.13 -24.33
C PRO A 441 21.77 14.97 -25.32
N VAL A 442 21.43 13.73 -25.68
CA VAL A 442 20.29 13.46 -26.57
C VAL A 442 18.98 13.78 -25.87
N VAL A 443 17.95 14.13 -26.65
CA VAL A 443 16.61 14.39 -26.11
C VAL A 443 16.08 13.13 -25.43
N LEU A 444 15.55 13.27 -24.21
CA LEU A 444 15.07 12.15 -23.39
C LEU A 444 16.11 11.05 -23.16
N ASN A 445 17.34 11.45 -22.81
CA ASN A 445 18.38 10.50 -22.46
C ASN A 445 18.00 9.58 -21.27
N VAL A 446 18.66 8.43 -21.16
CA VAL A 446 18.35 7.41 -20.14
C VAL A 446 18.48 7.97 -18.70
N PRO A 447 19.55 8.69 -18.33
CA PRO A 447 19.63 9.29 -16.99
C PRO A 447 18.48 10.27 -16.67
N GLN A 448 18.08 11.08 -17.64
CA GLN A 448 17.00 12.08 -17.48
C GLN A 448 15.61 11.43 -17.40
N THR A 449 15.33 10.41 -18.22
CA THR A 449 14.07 9.65 -18.11
C THR A 449 14.01 8.85 -16.82
N THR A 450 15.15 8.33 -16.35
CA THR A 450 15.23 7.66 -15.03
C THR A 450 15.05 8.65 -13.88
N GLU A 451 15.66 9.84 -13.94
CA GLU A 451 15.37 10.94 -13.01
C GLU A 451 13.88 11.29 -13.01
N TRP A 452 13.27 11.37 -14.20
CA TRP A 452 11.84 11.66 -14.34
C TRP A 452 10.99 10.60 -13.62
N LYS A 453 11.27 9.32 -13.82
CA LYS A 453 10.61 8.23 -13.08
C LYS A 453 10.78 8.39 -11.57
N GLY A 454 11.99 8.71 -11.09
CA GLY A 454 12.27 8.80 -9.66
C GLY A 454 11.48 9.87 -8.94
N TRP A 455 11.46 11.11 -9.44
CA TRP A 455 10.70 12.18 -8.78
C TRP A 455 9.19 11.91 -8.86
N MET A 456 8.70 11.37 -9.99
CA MET A 456 7.30 10.97 -10.12
C MET A 456 6.94 9.89 -9.11
N GLN A 457 7.82 8.90 -8.94
CA GLN A 457 7.61 7.82 -7.98
C GLN A 457 7.48 8.37 -6.56
N LEU A 458 8.40 9.23 -6.13
CA LEU A 458 8.36 9.83 -4.79
C LEU A 458 7.08 10.64 -4.57
N ALA A 459 6.64 11.42 -5.56
CA ALA A 459 5.38 12.15 -5.49
C ALA A 459 4.16 11.22 -5.37
N ILE A 460 4.13 10.12 -6.14
CA ILE A 460 3.08 9.09 -6.07
C ILE A 460 3.06 8.40 -4.69
N LEU A 461 4.22 8.11 -4.10
CA LEU A 461 4.30 7.49 -2.79
C LEU A 461 3.76 8.42 -1.69
N ILE A 462 4.14 9.70 -1.70
CA ILE A 462 3.63 10.71 -0.77
C ILE A 462 2.10 10.83 -0.90
N TYR A 463 1.59 10.87 -2.13
CA TYR A 463 0.15 10.93 -2.39
C TYR A 463 -0.64 9.77 -1.76
N HIS A 464 -0.12 8.54 -1.81
CA HIS A 464 -0.82 7.36 -1.30
C HIS A 464 -0.80 7.27 0.23
N ILE A 465 0.33 7.60 0.88
CA ILE A 465 0.46 7.54 2.34
C ILE A 465 -0.39 8.65 3.00
N THR A 466 -0.46 9.85 2.42
CA THR A 466 -1.26 10.95 2.98
C THR A 466 -2.74 10.86 2.65
N GLY A 467 -3.16 9.92 1.79
CA GLY A 467 -4.56 9.82 1.34
C GLY A 467 -5.03 11.03 0.52
N ALA A 468 -4.14 11.65 -0.25
CA ALA A 468 -4.42 12.90 -0.99
C ALA A 468 -5.42 12.71 -2.15
N SER A 469 -5.84 11.48 -2.44
CA SER A 469 -6.84 11.13 -3.46
C SER A 469 -8.19 11.83 -3.25
N ARG A 470 -8.50 12.30 -2.04
CA ARG A 470 -9.73 13.05 -1.73
C ARG A 470 -9.74 14.46 -2.34
N LYS A 471 -8.58 15.02 -2.69
CA LYS A 471 -8.47 16.35 -3.31
C LYS A 471 -8.30 16.22 -4.82
N ILE A 472 -9.31 16.65 -5.57
CA ILE A 472 -9.37 16.49 -7.05
C ILE A 472 -8.14 17.07 -7.76
N PRO A 473 -7.70 18.32 -7.48
CA PRO A 473 -6.54 18.87 -8.19
C PRO A 473 -5.28 18.02 -8.01
N ILE A 474 -5.00 17.56 -6.79
CA ILE A 474 -3.84 16.71 -6.50
C ILE A 474 -3.98 15.37 -7.23
N TYR A 475 -5.16 14.74 -7.18
CA TYR A 475 -5.45 13.51 -7.88
C TYR A 475 -5.17 13.62 -9.39
N MET A 476 -5.62 14.70 -10.04
CA MET A 476 -5.39 14.93 -11.47
C MET A 476 -3.90 15.11 -11.81
N HIS A 477 -3.14 15.84 -10.99
CA HIS A 477 -1.69 15.98 -11.22
C HIS A 477 -0.94 14.66 -11.07
N ILE A 478 -1.28 13.86 -10.05
CA ILE A 478 -0.73 12.51 -9.90
C ILE A 478 -1.13 11.61 -11.08
N ARG A 479 -2.34 11.79 -11.63
CA ARG A 479 -2.78 11.07 -12.82
C ARG A 479 -1.91 11.37 -14.04
N ILE A 480 -1.51 12.62 -14.27
CA ILE A 480 -0.54 12.95 -15.34
C ILE A 480 0.77 12.19 -15.14
N LEU A 481 1.22 11.97 -13.91
CA LEU A 481 2.46 11.23 -13.65
C LEU A 481 2.31 9.76 -14.07
N VAL A 482 1.15 9.15 -13.84
CA VAL A 482 0.83 7.80 -14.35
C VAL A 482 0.81 7.79 -15.89
N ALA A 483 0.16 8.76 -16.52
CA ALA A 483 0.17 8.89 -17.98
C ALA A 483 1.60 9.11 -18.53
N SER A 484 2.47 9.81 -17.79
CA SER A 484 3.88 10.02 -18.12
C SER A 484 4.68 8.72 -18.10
N TYR A 485 4.39 7.80 -17.16
CA TYR A 485 4.98 6.46 -17.15
C TYR A 485 4.59 5.65 -18.39
N LEU A 486 3.31 5.73 -18.78
CA LEU A 486 2.80 5.06 -19.98
C LEU A 486 3.40 5.65 -21.25
N PHE A 487 3.53 6.98 -21.34
CA PHE A 487 4.26 7.68 -22.40
C PHE A 487 5.70 7.18 -22.52
N GLN A 488 6.44 7.13 -21.41
CA GLN A 488 7.83 6.66 -21.42
C GLN A 488 7.93 5.18 -21.81
N THR A 489 6.95 4.36 -21.43
CA THR A 489 6.88 2.95 -21.84
C THR A 489 6.68 2.84 -23.35
N ALA A 490 5.73 3.60 -23.91
CA ALA A 490 5.48 3.63 -25.34
C ALA A 490 6.67 4.15 -26.15
N TYR A 491 7.24 5.28 -25.74
CA TYR A 491 8.44 5.86 -26.34
C TYR A 491 9.63 4.89 -26.30
N GLY A 492 9.91 4.32 -25.13
CA GLY A 492 11.04 3.40 -24.94
C GLY A 492 10.90 2.10 -25.72
N GLN A 493 9.69 1.53 -25.77
CA GLN A 493 9.45 0.28 -26.49
C GLN A 493 9.43 0.48 -28.01
N PHE A 494 8.86 1.60 -28.50
CA PHE A 494 8.90 1.94 -29.91
C PHE A 494 10.33 2.15 -30.39
N THR A 495 11.11 2.99 -29.70
CA THR A 495 12.52 3.26 -30.04
C THR A 495 13.38 1.98 -29.99
N ALA A 496 13.16 1.11 -29.00
CA ALA A 496 13.83 -0.18 -28.91
C ALA A 496 13.47 -1.15 -30.04
N SER A 497 12.21 -1.15 -30.50
CA SER A 497 11.73 -2.03 -31.57
C SER A 497 12.12 -1.52 -32.96
N TRP A 498 12.30 -0.19 -33.10
CA TRP A 498 12.78 0.45 -34.33
C TRP A 498 14.24 0.10 -34.64
N ASP A 499 15.04 -0.10 -33.58
CA ASP A 499 16.42 -0.58 -33.65
C ASP A 499 16.45 -2.12 -33.79
N LYS A 500 16.87 -2.60 -34.96
CA LYS A 500 16.85 -4.02 -35.34
C LYS A 500 17.62 -4.91 -34.37
N GLN A 501 18.73 -4.42 -33.80
CA GLN A 501 19.57 -5.19 -32.87
C GLN A 501 18.87 -5.50 -31.54
N LYS A 502 17.83 -4.73 -31.24
CA LYS A 502 17.16 -4.68 -29.94
C LYS A 502 15.77 -5.32 -29.95
N PHE A 503 15.33 -5.80 -31.11
CA PHE A 503 14.05 -6.48 -31.32
C PHE A 503 14.20 -7.99 -31.16
N GLY A 504 13.50 -8.57 -30.18
CA GLY A 504 13.52 -10.02 -29.97
C GLY A 504 12.61 -10.49 -28.84
N LEU A 505 12.08 -11.72 -28.97
CA LEU A 505 11.15 -12.30 -28.00
C LEU A 505 11.81 -12.54 -26.64
N VAL A 506 13.09 -12.93 -26.61
CA VAL A 506 13.84 -13.16 -25.35
C VAL A 506 13.85 -11.89 -24.49
N ARG A 507 14.11 -10.72 -25.09
CA ARG A 507 14.08 -9.44 -24.39
C ARG A 507 12.68 -9.13 -23.83
N VAL A 508 11.63 -9.39 -24.61
CA VAL A 508 10.24 -9.21 -24.15
C VAL A 508 9.97 -10.10 -22.94
N CYS A 509 10.35 -11.37 -22.98
CA CYS A 509 10.24 -12.29 -21.84
C CYS A 509 11.02 -11.81 -20.63
N GLN A 510 12.26 -11.33 -20.79
CA GLN A 510 13.08 -10.80 -19.70
C GLN A 510 12.43 -9.58 -19.02
N VAL A 511 11.94 -8.62 -19.82
CA VAL A 511 11.28 -7.41 -19.30
C VAL A 511 9.99 -7.76 -18.57
N LEU A 512 9.12 -8.57 -19.19
CA LEU A 512 7.85 -8.96 -18.60
C LEU A 512 8.03 -9.82 -17.35
N PHE A 513 8.95 -10.78 -17.36
CA PHE A 513 9.24 -11.60 -16.19
C PHE A 513 9.71 -10.74 -15.02
N ARG A 514 10.68 -9.84 -15.24
CA ARG A 514 11.21 -8.97 -14.18
C ARG A 514 10.12 -8.03 -13.63
N GLN A 515 9.29 -7.45 -14.50
CA GLN A 515 8.20 -6.56 -14.07
C GLN A 515 7.14 -7.29 -13.24
N ASN A 516 6.82 -8.53 -13.58
CA ASN A 516 5.69 -9.27 -13.01
C ASN A 516 6.05 -10.18 -11.84
N LEU A 517 7.32 -10.55 -11.66
CA LEU A 517 7.75 -11.50 -10.63
C LEU A 517 7.25 -11.12 -9.23
N LEU A 518 7.44 -9.85 -8.84
CA LEU A 518 7.00 -9.38 -7.52
C LEU A 518 5.48 -9.42 -7.36
N VAL A 519 4.75 -8.94 -8.37
CA VAL A 519 3.28 -8.86 -8.33
C VAL A 519 2.65 -10.25 -8.30
N VAL A 520 3.10 -11.16 -9.17
CA VAL A 520 2.59 -12.54 -9.20
C VAL A 520 2.85 -13.23 -7.86
N SER A 521 4.04 -13.08 -7.29
CA SER A 521 4.37 -13.67 -5.99
C SER A 521 3.52 -13.08 -4.86
N LEU A 522 3.24 -11.77 -4.91
CA LEU A 522 2.33 -11.10 -3.99
C LEU A 522 0.88 -11.57 -4.13
N CYS A 523 0.39 -11.82 -5.35
CA CYS A 523 -0.94 -12.36 -5.56
C CYS A 523 -1.11 -13.73 -4.88
N LEU A 524 -0.09 -14.60 -4.97
CA LEU A 524 -0.07 -15.91 -4.31
C LEU A 524 -0.05 -15.79 -2.78
N VAL A 525 0.83 -14.94 -2.24
CA VAL A 525 1.01 -14.80 -0.79
C VAL A 525 -0.13 -14.00 -0.13
N MET A 526 -0.71 -13.02 -0.83
CA MET A 526 -1.76 -12.16 -0.29
C MET A 526 -3.17 -12.64 -0.59
N ASN A 527 -3.31 -13.67 -1.45
CA ASN A 527 -4.60 -14.12 -1.97
C ASN A 527 -5.42 -12.98 -2.59
N ARG A 528 -4.80 -12.23 -3.51
CA ARG A 528 -5.42 -11.08 -4.19
C ARG A 528 -5.34 -11.23 -5.71
N PRO A 529 -6.38 -10.81 -6.46
CA PRO A 529 -6.38 -10.87 -7.91
C PRO A 529 -5.26 -10.01 -8.50
N TYR A 530 -4.79 -10.36 -9.69
CA TYR A 530 -3.70 -9.66 -10.36
C TYR A 530 -4.04 -8.17 -10.62
N GLN A 531 -5.31 -7.88 -10.88
CA GLN A 531 -5.84 -6.52 -11.03
C GLN A 531 -5.66 -5.63 -9.78
N PHE A 532 -5.49 -6.20 -8.57
CA PHE A 532 -5.25 -5.41 -7.36
C PHE A 532 -4.00 -4.53 -7.48
N TYR A 533 -2.98 -5.01 -8.19
CA TYR A 533 -1.76 -4.28 -8.49
C TYR A 533 -1.80 -3.64 -9.89
N TYR A 534 -2.97 -3.09 -10.29
CA TYR A 534 -3.37 -2.71 -11.65
C TYR A 534 -2.29 -2.06 -12.54
N PHE A 535 -1.37 -1.29 -11.98
CA PHE A 535 -0.33 -0.59 -12.75
C PHE A 535 0.57 -1.55 -13.53
N VAL A 536 0.99 -2.67 -12.92
CA VAL A 536 1.88 -3.64 -13.57
C VAL A 536 1.16 -4.47 -14.65
N PRO A 537 -0.05 -5.00 -14.43
CA PRO A 537 -0.90 -5.54 -15.48
C PRO A 537 -1.09 -4.57 -16.64
N LEU A 538 -1.39 -3.30 -16.36
CA LEU A 538 -1.64 -2.28 -17.37
C LEU A 538 -0.40 -2.01 -18.23
N VAL A 539 0.76 -1.79 -17.61
CA VAL A 539 2.02 -1.56 -18.32
C VAL A 539 2.42 -2.78 -19.14
N SER A 540 2.31 -3.99 -18.58
CA SER A 540 2.63 -5.24 -19.27
C SER A 540 1.74 -5.45 -20.50
N PHE A 541 0.44 -5.15 -20.36
CA PHE A 541 -0.53 -5.25 -21.44
C PHE A 541 -0.19 -4.29 -22.59
N TRP A 542 0.02 -3.00 -22.29
CA TRP A 542 0.39 -2.03 -23.31
C TRP A 542 1.74 -2.34 -23.96
N TYR A 543 2.72 -2.81 -23.18
CA TYR A 543 4.02 -3.24 -23.70
C TYR A 543 3.88 -4.36 -24.74
N LEU A 544 3.05 -5.37 -24.45
CA LEU A 544 2.74 -6.46 -25.38
C LEU A 544 2.00 -5.97 -26.64
N LEU A 545 1.03 -5.06 -26.49
CA LEU A 545 0.33 -4.50 -27.65
C LEU A 545 1.27 -3.71 -28.56
N ILE A 546 2.15 -2.87 -28.01
CA ILE A 546 3.13 -2.13 -28.81
C ILE A 546 4.07 -3.11 -29.52
N TYR A 547 4.57 -4.13 -28.81
CA TYR A 547 5.43 -5.15 -29.41
C TYR A 547 4.72 -5.87 -30.56
N THR A 548 3.47 -6.31 -30.36
CA THR A 548 2.67 -6.99 -31.39
C THR A 548 2.48 -6.08 -32.61
N THR A 549 2.09 -4.82 -32.40
CA THR A 549 1.95 -3.83 -33.49
C THR A 549 3.26 -3.67 -34.27
N MET A 550 4.41 -3.62 -33.60
CA MET A 550 5.72 -3.54 -34.27
C MET A 550 6.09 -4.85 -34.99
N ALA A 551 5.75 -6.00 -34.42
CA ALA A 551 6.07 -7.32 -34.94
C ALA A 551 5.28 -7.74 -36.19
N LEU A 552 4.04 -7.26 -36.31
CA LEU A 552 3.14 -7.56 -37.43
C LEU A 552 3.74 -7.09 -38.78
N PRO A 553 3.59 -7.85 -39.87
CA PRO A 553 4.07 -7.45 -41.19
C PRO A 553 3.26 -6.24 -41.73
N PRO A 554 3.87 -5.34 -42.53
CA PRO A 554 5.29 -5.27 -42.86
C PRO A 554 6.13 -4.81 -41.65
N ARG A 555 7.31 -5.42 -41.50
CA ARG A 555 8.26 -5.06 -40.45
C ARG A 555 9.07 -3.83 -40.88
N VAL A 556 8.89 -2.75 -40.14
CA VAL A 556 9.59 -1.49 -40.39
C VAL A 556 10.65 -1.31 -39.30
N THR A 557 11.90 -1.23 -39.74
CA THR A 557 13.08 -0.97 -38.90
C THR A 557 13.78 0.29 -39.38
N GLN A 558 14.75 0.78 -38.61
CA GLN A 558 15.58 1.91 -39.02
C GLN A 558 16.24 1.69 -40.39
N GLU A 559 16.87 0.52 -40.60
CA GLU A 559 17.52 0.15 -41.88
C GLU A 559 16.51 0.15 -43.05
N SER A 560 15.35 -0.45 -42.80
CA SER A 560 14.28 -0.59 -43.79
C SER A 560 13.68 0.76 -44.19
N ALA A 561 13.46 1.64 -43.22
CA ALA A 561 12.93 2.98 -43.43
C ALA A 561 13.94 3.94 -44.07
N SER A 562 15.24 3.75 -43.83
CA SER A 562 16.29 4.50 -44.55
C SER A 562 16.41 4.07 -46.02
N ALA A 563 16.16 2.79 -46.32
CA ALA A 563 16.19 2.29 -47.70
C ALA A 563 14.93 2.69 -48.49
N HIS A 564 13.75 2.66 -47.85
CA HIS A 564 12.47 2.97 -48.48
C HIS A 564 11.65 3.95 -47.63
N PRO A 565 11.60 5.25 -48.00
CA PRO A 565 10.86 6.26 -47.23
C PRO A 565 9.35 5.97 -47.08
N SER A 566 8.75 5.19 -47.99
CA SER A 566 7.35 4.73 -47.90
C SER A 566 7.05 3.93 -46.63
N HIS A 567 8.08 3.36 -45.98
CA HIS A 567 7.91 2.61 -44.74
C HIS A 567 7.51 3.48 -43.54
N TYR A 568 7.78 4.79 -43.57
CA TYR A 568 7.21 5.72 -42.59
C TYR A 568 5.69 5.80 -42.72
N VAL A 569 5.15 5.77 -43.95
CA VAL A 569 3.70 5.76 -44.21
C VAL A 569 3.08 4.44 -43.76
N TYR A 570 3.72 3.30 -44.01
CA TYR A 570 3.25 2.02 -43.48
C TYR A 570 3.22 1.99 -41.94
N MET A 571 4.21 2.58 -41.28
CA MET A 571 4.19 2.71 -39.82
C MET A 571 3.02 3.59 -39.34
N LEU A 572 2.80 4.74 -39.99
CA LEU A 572 1.66 5.61 -39.68
C LEU A 572 0.31 4.89 -39.86
N LEU A 573 0.17 4.11 -40.92
CA LEU A 573 -1.03 3.30 -41.16
C LEU A 573 -1.22 2.25 -40.05
N LYS A 574 -0.15 1.57 -39.62
CA LYS A 574 -0.22 0.61 -38.49
C LYS A 574 -0.62 1.30 -37.18
N ILE A 575 -0.09 2.48 -36.89
CA ILE A 575 -0.48 3.28 -35.72
C ILE A 575 -1.94 3.74 -35.85
N GLY A 576 -2.39 4.12 -37.05
CA GLY A 576 -3.78 4.50 -37.32
C GLY A 576 -4.76 3.34 -37.10
N VAL A 577 -4.44 2.14 -37.58
CA VAL A 577 -5.23 0.92 -37.31
C VAL A 577 -5.25 0.62 -35.81
N PHE A 578 -4.10 0.71 -35.13
CA PHE A 578 -4.02 0.53 -33.69
C PHE A 578 -4.87 1.55 -32.91
N PHE A 579 -4.89 2.81 -33.36
CA PHE A 579 -5.76 3.86 -32.82
C PHE A 579 -7.23 3.52 -32.98
N THR A 580 -7.67 3.12 -34.19
CA THR A 580 -9.05 2.73 -34.44
C THR A 580 -9.48 1.56 -33.55
N ILE A 581 -8.64 0.53 -33.41
CA ILE A 581 -8.91 -0.60 -32.50
C ILE A 581 -9.07 -0.10 -31.05
N CYS A 582 -8.16 0.74 -30.57
CA CYS A 582 -8.23 1.27 -29.21
C CYS A 582 -9.50 2.10 -28.97
N VAL A 583 -9.92 2.92 -29.93
CA VAL A 583 -11.16 3.69 -29.85
C VAL A 583 -12.37 2.76 -29.79
N THR A 584 -12.50 1.82 -30.74
CA THR A 584 -13.63 0.89 -30.80
C THR A 584 -13.77 0.07 -29.52
N VAL A 585 -12.67 -0.47 -29.00
CA VAL A 585 -12.64 -1.24 -27.75
C VAL A 585 -12.99 -0.37 -26.54
N SER A 586 -12.62 0.91 -26.55
CA SER A 586 -12.87 1.83 -25.43
C SER A 586 -14.32 2.30 -25.30
N MET A 587 -15.05 2.34 -26.43
CA MET A 587 -16.38 2.95 -26.47
C MET A 587 -17.49 2.03 -25.99
N SER A 588 -17.31 0.72 -26.10
CA SER A 588 -18.29 -0.26 -25.66
C SER A 588 -17.74 -1.14 -24.55
N GLU A 589 -18.25 -0.94 -23.33
CA GLU A 589 -17.97 -1.83 -22.20
C GLU A 589 -18.44 -3.27 -22.48
N ILE A 590 -19.57 -3.43 -23.19
CA ILE A 590 -20.09 -4.76 -23.58
C ILE A 590 -19.11 -5.46 -24.52
N PHE A 591 -18.59 -4.76 -25.52
CA PHE A 591 -17.61 -5.32 -26.44
C PHE A 591 -16.29 -5.65 -25.74
N PHE A 592 -15.82 -4.77 -24.84
CA PHE A 592 -14.66 -5.04 -24.00
C PHE A 592 -14.87 -6.29 -23.15
N ASN A 593 -15.99 -6.37 -22.43
CA ASN A 593 -16.31 -7.52 -21.61
C ASN A 593 -16.37 -8.79 -22.49
N SER A 594 -17.02 -8.76 -23.65
CA SER A 594 -17.03 -9.91 -24.57
C SER A 594 -15.63 -10.36 -25.01
N LEU A 595 -14.73 -9.41 -25.33
CA LEU A 595 -13.37 -9.70 -25.75
C LEU A 595 -12.50 -10.30 -24.63
N PHE A 596 -12.68 -9.82 -23.39
CA PHE A 596 -11.86 -10.22 -22.24
C PHE A 596 -12.53 -11.27 -21.34
N ASN A 597 -13.79 -11.63 -21.59
CA ASN A 597 -14.55 -12.67 -20.87
C ASN A 597 -14.26 -14.08 -21.43
N TRP A 598 -12.98 -14.40 -21.59
CA TRP A 598 -12.53 -15.78 -21.76
C TRP A 598 -11.76 -16.20 -20.52
N TRP A 599 -11.89 -17.47 -20.17
CA TRP A 599 -11.52 -18.04 -18.88
C TRP A 599 -10.20 -17.54 -18.27
N PRO A 600 -9.04 -17.55 -18.95
CA PRO A 600 -7.78 -17.19 -18.29
C PRO A 600 -7.65 -15.68 -18.03
N ILE A 601 -8.19 -14.82 -18.89
CA ILE A 601 -8.17 -13.37 -18.67
C ILE A 601 -9.19 -12.99 -17.61
N ASN A 602 -10.40 -13.55 -17.67
CA ASN A 602 -11.42 -13.26 -16.69
C ASN A 602 -10.89 -13.56 -15.28
N THR A 603 -10.34 -14.75 -15.03
CA THR A 603 -9.79 -15.11 -13.72
C THR A 603 -8.65 -14.20 -13.26
N LEU A 604 -7.80 -13.70 -14.16
CA LEU A 604 -6.70 -12.78 -13.79
C LEU A 604 -7.19 -11.37 -13.43
N PHE A 605 -8.19 -10.86 -14.16
CA PHE A 605 -8.64 -9.48 -14.07
C PHE A 605 -9.95 -9.28 -13.33
N TYR A 606 -10.59 -10.37 -12.89
CA TYR A 606 -11.83 -10.34 -12.13
C TYR A 606 -11.66 -9.60 -10.79
N TRP A 607 -12.65 -8.78 -10.46
CA TRP A 607 -12.74 -8.09 -9.18
C TRP A 607 -13.92 -8.64 -8.37
N PRO A 608 -13.76 -9.02 -7.09
CA PRO A 608 -14.88 -9.55 -6.32
C PRO A 608 -16.07 -8.58 -6.27
N GLY A 609 -17.24 -9.01 -6.74
CA GLY A 609 -18.47 -8.21 -6.75
C GLY A 609 -18.55 -7.15 -7.86
N GLN A 610 -17.55 -7.03 -8.73
CA GLN A 610 -17.60 -6.19 -9.93
C GLN A 610 -17.15 -7.01 -11.15
N SER A 611 -17.82 -6.87 -12.29
CA SER A 611 -17.36 -7.50 -13.53
C SER A 611 -15.99 -6.94 -13.95
N LEU A 612 -15.53 -7.23 -15.18
CA LEU A 612 -14.33 -6.63 -15.78
C LEU A 612 -14.37 -5.08 -15.92
N HIS A 613 -15.38 -4.41 -15.35
CA HIS A 613 -15.54 -2.97 -15.28
C HIS A 613 -14.30 -2.23 -14.78
N GLU A 614 -13.70 -2.65 -13.66
CA GLU A 614 -12.51 -1.96 -13.12
C GLU A 614 -11.33 -2.07 -14.08
N TRP A 615 -11.16 -3.22 -14.75
CA TRP A 615 -10.12 -3.38 -15.78
C TRP A 615 -10.39 -2.48 -16.99
N TRP A 616 -11.63 -2.46 -17.50
CA TRP A 616 -12.05 -1.58 -18.58
C TRP A 616 -11.83 -0.09 -18.23
N PHE A 617 -12.22 0.34 -17.03
CA PHE A 617 -12.03 1.69 -16.55
C PHE A 617 -10.54 2.10 -16.55
N ARG A 618 -9.66 1.26 -15.99
CA ARG A 618 -8.21 1.53 -15.97
C ARG A 618 -7.59 1.56 -17.36
N TRP A 619 -8.04 0.68 -18.25
CA TRP A 619 -7.57 0.61 -19.61
C TRP A 619 -8.00 1.83 -20.44
N ARG A 620 -9.27 2.26 -20.28
CA ARG A 620 -9.87 3.38 -21.01
C ARG A 620 -9.18 4.72 -20.71
N LEU A 621 -8.86 4.99 -19.45
CA LEU A 621 -8.43 6.31 -18.97
C LEU A 621 -7.19 6.90 -19.68
N ASP A 622 -6.16 6.09 -19.94
CA ASP A 622 -4.88 6.60 -20.48
C ASP A 622 -4.59 6.09 -21.90
N ARG A 623 -5.59 5.55 -22.61
CA ARG A 623 -5.40 4.86 -23.91
C ARG A 623 -4.67 5.68 -24.98
N PHE A 624 -4.94 6.99 -25.05
CA PHE A 624 -4.37 7.86 -26.09
C PHE A 624 -2.90 8.22 -25.84
N ILE A 625 -2.42 8.18 -24.59
CA ILE A 625 -1.04 8.56 -24.31
C ILE A 625 -0.03 7.55 -24.86
N ILE A 626 -0.44 6.28 -24.98
CA ILE A 626 0.36 5.22 -25.58
C ILE A 626 0.61 5.51 -27.06
N ILE A 627 -0.46 5.85 -27.78
CA ILE A 627 -0.41 6.18 -29.21
C ILE A 627 0.40 7.46 -29.43
N TYR A 628 0.17 8.48 -28.59
CA TYR A 628 0.96 9.70 -28.60
C TYR A 628 2.45 9.42 -28.37
N GLY A 629 2.81 8.53 -27.43
CA GLY A 629 4.20 8.14 -27.19
C GLY A 629 4.88 7.47 -28.39
N MET A 630 4.16 6.62 -29.13
CA MET A 630 4.64 6.02 -30.37
C MET A 630 4.84 7.08 -31.48
N LEU A 631 3.84 7.96 -31.66
CA LEU A 631 3.92 9.06 -32.63
C LEU A 631 5.05 10.04 -32.31
N PHE A 632 5.22 10.39 -31.04
CA PHE A 632 6.31 11.23 -30.57
C PHE A 632 7.68 10.60 -30.85
N ALA A 633 7.84 9.30 -30.56
CA ALA A 633 9.07 8.57 -30.85
C ALA A 633 9.39 8.56 -32.35
N MET A 634 8.40 8.27 -33.19
CA MET A 634 8.56 8.26 -34.64
C MET A 634 8.91 9.66 -35.18
N GLY A 635 8.20 10.70 -34.74
CA GLY A 635 8.47 12.09 -35.11
C GLY A 635 9.87 12.54 -34.70
N TYR A 636 10.30 12.22 -33.48
CA TYR A 636 11.65 12.50 -33.00
C TYR A 636 12.73 11.82 -33.85
N ILE A 637 12.57 10.52 -34.15
CA ILE A 637 13.51 9.77 -35.00
C ILE A 637 13.57 10.40 -36.40
N HIS A 638 12.43 10.74 -37.00
CA HIS A 638 12.37 11.36 -38.32
C HIS A 638 13.06 12.72 -38.35
N LEU A 639 12.86 13.58 -37.34
CA LEU A 639 13.52 14.88 -37.22
C LEU A 639 15.04 14.77 -37.07
N ARG A 640 15.53 13.72 -36.38
CA ARG A 640 16.96 13.43 -36.28
C ARG A 640 17.56 12.96 -37.60
N VAL A 641 16.90 12.02 -38.28
CA VAL A 641 17.39 11.47 -39.56
C VAL A 641 17.43 12.54 -40.66
N THR A 642 16.45 13.45 -40.66
CA THR A 642 16.39 14.58 -41.62
C THR A 642 17.29 15.76 -41.24
N ASN A 643 18.12 15.63 -40.19
CA ASN A 643 18.98 16.70 -39.65
C ASN A 643 18.24 18.01 -39.28
N ARG A 644 16.92 17.97 -39.10
CA ARG A 644 16.13 19.13 -38.64
C ARG A 644 16.23 19.36 -37.12
N LEU A 645 16.67 18.34 -36.39
CA LEU A 645 16.93 18.40 -34.95
C LEU A 645 18.32 17.81 -34.68
N ASN A 646 19.28 18.68 -34.31
CA ASN A 646 20.61 18.29 -33.91
C ASN A 646 20.76 18.40 -32.38
N ASP A 647 20.79 17.25 -31.71
CA ASP A 647 20.91 17.11 -30.25
C ASP A 647 22.28 16.54 -29.83
N SER A 648 23.24 16.50 -30.75
CA SER A 648 24.59 15.97 -30.47
C SER A 648 25.45 16.93 -29.62
N HIS A 649 25.13 18.22 -29.64
CA HIS A 649 25.86 19.26 -28.91
C HIS A 649 25.23 19.59 -27.55
N SER A 650 26.02 20.23 -26.68
CA SER A 650 25.60 20.68 -25.35
C SER A 650 24.78 21.98 -25.33
N ASP A 651 24.68 22.66 -26.47
CA ASP A 651 24.00 23.96 -26.59
C ASP A 651 22.47 23.81 -26.60
N ASN A 652 21.77 24.94 -26.65
CA ASN A 652 20.31 24.94 -26.77
C ASN A 652 19.87 24.14 -28.00
N LEU A 653 18.74 23.43 -27.87
CA LEU A 653 18.20 22.60 -28.97
C LEU A 653 17.80 23.45 -30.19
N PHE A 654 17.33 24.68 -29.91
CA PHE A 654 16.93 25.67 -30.88
C PHE A 654 17.74 26.95 -30.67
N SER A 655 17.63 27.90 -31.61
CA SER A 655 18.14 29.27 -31.38
C SER A 655 17.57 29.86 -30.07
N THR A 656 18.24 30.85 -29.50
CA THR A 656 17.84 31.45 -28.21
C THR A 656 16.39 31.96 -28.24
N ALA A 657 15.97 32.66 -29.31
CA ALA A 657 14.59 33.15 -29.46
C ALA A 657 13.57 32.00 -29.45
N TRP A 658 13.81 30.97 -30.28
CA TRP A 658 12.94 29.79 -30.34
C TRP A 658 12.96 28.96 -29.06
N THR A 659 14.06 28.94 -28.31
CA THR A 659 14.15 28.30 -27.00
C THR A 659 13.21 28.99 -26.00
N VAL A 660 13.22 30.32 -25.94
CA VAL A 660 12.30 31.09 -25.07
C VAL A 660 10.85 30.85 -25.46
N VAL A 661 10.51 30.95 -26.76
CA VAL A 661 9.16 30.68 -27.27
C VAL A 661 8.72 29.26 -26.91
N SER A 662 9.58 28.25 -27.14
CA SER A 662 9.26 26.86 -26.80
C SER A 662 8.99 26.68 -25.30
N ASN A 663 9.78 27.33 -24.43
CA ASN A 663 9.57 27.25 -22.99
C ASN A 663 8.26 27.91 -22.56
N ILE A 664 7.89 29.06 -23.14
CA ILE A 664 6.59 29.71 -22.89
C ILE A 664 5.44 28.77 -23.28
N VAL A 665 5.51 28.16 -24.46
CA VAL A 665 4.53 27.16 -24.91
C VAL A 665 4.47 25.98 -23.95
N GLY A 666 5.63 25.50 -23.48
CA GLY A 666 5.70 24.41 -22.50
C GLY A 666 5.02 24.74 -21.17
N PHE A 667 5.18 25.97 -20.67
CA PHE A 667 4.47 26.46 -19.49
C PHE A 667 2.97 26.59 -19.73
N ILE A 668 2.54 27.10 -20.89
CA ILE A 668 1.13 27.21 -21.26
C ILE A 668 0.46 25.83 -21.25
N PHE A 669 1.10 24.80 -21.81
CA PHE A 669 0.56 23.44 -21.82
C PHE A 669 0.35 22.88 -20.41
N ILE A 670 1.29 23.10 -19.49
CA ILE A 670 1.15 22.68 -18.09
C ILE A 670 0.05 23.52 -17.40
N ALA A 671 -0.01 24.82 -17.67
CA ALA A 671 -0.99 25.74 -17.09
C ALA A 671 -2.42 25.38 -17.51
N ILE A 672 -2.67 25.07 -18.79
CA ILE A 672 -3.98 24.66 -19.31
C ILE A 672 -4.50 23.46 -18.52
N TYR A 673 -3.66 22.43 -18.33
CA TYR A 673 -4.06 21.25 -17.56
C TYR A 673 -4.29 21.58 -16.08
N THR A 674 -3.41 22.40 -15.49
CA THR A 674 -3.49 22.80 -14.09
C THR A 674 -4.79 23.55 -13.83
N VAL A 675 -5.11 24.57 -14.63
CA VAL A 675 -6.37 25.33 -14.54
C VAL A 675 -7.58 24.39 -14.66
N HIS A 676 -7.58 23.49 -15.64
CA HIS A 676 -8.65 22.50 -15.77
C HIS A 676 -8.83 21.64 -14.50
N SER A 677 -7.73 21.20 -13.88
CA SER A 677 -7.79 20.38 -12.65
C SER A 677 -8.41 21.10 -11.44
N PHE A 678 -8.34 22.43 -11.39
CA PHE A 678 -8.97 23.25 -10.36
C PHE A 678 -10.40 23.65 -10.69
N MET A 679 -10.76 23.73 -11.97
CA MET A 679 -12.10 24.09 -12.43
C MET A 679 -13.08 22.92 -12.47
N CYS A 680 -12.58 21.70 -12.38
CA CYS A 680 -13.39 20.49 -12.50
C CYS A 680 -14.07 20.11 -11.16
N SER A 681 -15.37 19.80 -11.23
CA SER A 681 -16.22 19.57 -10.05
C SER A 681 -16.18 18.13 -9.52
N SER A 682 -16.01 17.13 -10.40
CA SER A 682 -16.11 15.71 -10.02
C SER A 682 -15.02 14.85 -10.68
N LYS A 683 -14.56 13.78 -10.01
CA LYS A 683 -13.53 12.90 -10.57
C LYS A 683 -13.90 12.28 -11.92
N PRO A 684 -15.13 11.77 -12.14
CA PRO A 684 -15.53 11.24 -13.45
C PRO A 684 -15.37 12.26 -14.57
N ASP A 685 -15.84 13.49 -14.37
CA ASP A 685 -15.76 14.54 -15.40
C ASP A 685 -14.31 14.88 -15.75
N CYS A 686 -13.44 14.99 -14.73
CA CYS A 686 -12.04 15.30 -14.98
C CYS A 686 -11.31 14.15 -15.68
N ASN A 687 -11.67 12.90 -15.37
CA ASN A 687 -11.09 11.71 -15.95
C ASN A 687 -11.41 11.59 -17.45
N GLU A 688 -12.63 11.95 -17.86
CA GLU A 688 -13.00 12.00 -19.28
C GLU A 688 -12.11 12.97 -20.05
N VAL A 689 -12.02 14.22 -19.59
CA VAL A 689 -11.22 15.25 -20.26
C VAL A 689 -9.73 14.91 -20.23
N HIS A 690 -9.22 14.39 -19.11
CA HIS A 690 -7.81 13.98 -18.96
C HIS A 690 -7.35 13.06 -20.08
N THR A 691 -8.18 12.12 -20.52
CA THR A 691 -7.85 11.18 -21.59
C THR A 691 -7.36 11.90 -22.84
N PHE A 692 -7.97 13.03 -23.19
CA PHE A 692 -7.66 13.81 -24.39
C PHE A 692 -6.53 14.83 -24.18
N ILE A 693 -6.50 15.49 -23.02
CA ILE A 693 -5.56 16.60 -22.77
C ILE A 693 -4.25 16.18 -22.10
N SER A 694 -4.12 14.91 -21.67
CA SER A 694 -2.93 14.39 -20.95
C SER A 694 -1.62 14.55 -21.72
N ALA A 695 -1.67 14.57 -23.06
CA ALA A 695 -0.49 14.78 -23.90
C ALA A 695 0.10 16.19 -23.77
N LEU A 696 -0.71 17.22 -23.47
CA LEU A 696 -0.26 18.60 -23.35
C LEU A 696 0.79 18.80 -22.24
N PRO A 697 0.51 18.51 -20.95
CA PRO A 697 1.49 18.72 -19.89
C PRO A 697 2.73 17.84 -20.04
N ILE A 698 2.59 16.64 -20.63
CA ILE A 698 3.72 15.76 -20.95
C ILE A 698 4.62 16.41 -22.01
N THR A 699 4.03 16.92 -23.10
CA THR A 699 4.76 17.67 -24.13
C THR A 699 5.45 18.89 -23.52
N GLY A 700 4.73 19.64 -22.67
CA GLY A 700 5.27 20.83 -22.01
C GLY A 700 6.49 20.51 -21.15
N LEU A 701 6.44 19.42 -20.37
CA LEU A 701 7.58 18.96 -19.59
C LEU A 701 8.76 18.52 -20.46
N VAL A 702 8.51 17.80 -21.57
CA VAL A 702 9.56 17.38 -22.51
C VAL A 702 10.25 18.60 -23.12
N ILE A 703 9.49 19.62 -23.53
CA ILE A 703 10.03 20.87 -24.06
C ILE A 703 10.88 21.59 -23.01
N LEU A 704 10.31 21.88 -21.83
CA LEU A 704 11.01 22.59 -20.76
C LEU A 704 12.30 21.89 -20.33
N ARG A 705 12.31 20.55 -20.32
CA ARG A 705 13.47 19.77 -19.89
C ARG A 705 14.56 19.64 -20.96
N ASN A 706 14.24 19.76 -22.25
CA ASN A 706 15.17 19.48 -23.36
C ASN A 706 15.54 20.68 -24.24
N SER A 707 14.74 21.76 -24.26
CA SER A 707 15.02 22.94 -25.09
C SER A 707 16.30 23.66 -24.68
N SER A 708 16.53 23.85 -23.38
CA SER A 708 17.76 24.46 -22.86
C SER A 708 18.90 23.44 -22.75
N GLY A 709 20.08 23.80 -23.25
CA GLY A 709 21.28 22.98 -23.16
C GLY A 709 21.71 22.68 -21.71
N SER A 710 21.54 23.65 -20.81
CA SER A 710 21.89 23.50 -19.38
C SER A 710 21.05 22.42 -18.68
N LEU A 711 19.74 22.38 -18.98
CA LEU A 711 18.84 21.37 -18.44
C LEU A 711 19.04 20.01 -19.13
N ARG A 712 19.23 19.98 -20.45
CA ARG A 712 19.42 18.72 -21.20
C ARG A 712 20.72 18.00 -20.82
N THR A 713 21.76 18.76 -20.48
CA THR A 713 23.09 18.21 -20.15
C THR A 713 23.25 17.79 -18.69
N ARG A 714 22.25 18.00 -17.83
CA ARG A 714 22.34 17.75 -16.38
C ARG A 714 21.16 16.93 -15.87
N TYR A 715 21.40 16.09 -14.88
CA TYR A 715 20.34 15.31 -14.21
C TYR A 715 20.63 15.14 -12.72
N SER A 716 19.58 14.96 -11.91
CA SER A 716 19.71 14.62 -10.50
C SER A 716 20.02 13.13 -10.32
N THR A 717 21.16 12.80 -9.73
CA THR A 717 21.52 11.41 -9.39
C THR A 717 20.65 10.86 -8.27
N PHE A 718 20.15 11.72 -7.37
CA PHE A 718 19.23 11.32 -6.31
C PHE A 718 17.93 10.78 -6.90
N PHE A 719 17.26 11.57 -7.75
CA PHE A 719 16.05 11.11 -8.41
C PHE A 719 16.32 9.94 -9.37
N ALA A 720 17.41 9.98 -10.13
CA ALA A 720 17.75 8.85 -11.00
C ALA A 720 17.92 7.55 -10.22
N TRP A 721 18.52 7.57 -9.02
CA TRP A 721 18.64 6.37 -8.18
C TRP A 721 17.26 5.81 -7.81
N PHE A 722 16.34 6.65 -7.33
CA PHE A 722 14.96 6.23 -7.06
C PHE A 722 14.23 5.73 -8.32
N GLY A 723 14.54 6.29 -9.49
CA GLY A 723 14.00 5.85 -10.77
C GLY A 723 14.45 4.44 -11.19
N THR A 724 15.61 3.96 -10.70
CA THR A 724 16.08 2.60 -10.99
C THR A 724 15.29 1.51 -10.25
N ILE A 725 14.73 1.86 -9.08
CA ILE A 725 13.98 0.96 -8.18
C ILE A 725 12.50 1.37 -8.08
N SER A 726 11.99 2.12 -9.07
CA SER A 726 10.69 2.79 -8.97
C SER A 726 9.53 1.81 -8.88
N LEU A 727 9.61 0.68 -9.57
CA LEU A 727 8.58 -0.35 -9.59
C LEU A 727 8.47 -1.06 -8.24
N GLU A 728 9.61 -1.44 -7.68
CA GLU A 728 9.71 -2.11 -6.39
C GLU A 728 9.22 -1.21 -5.27
N LEU A 729 9.54 0.09 -5.33
CA LEU A 729 8.96 1.10 -4.42
C LEU A 729 7.44 1.19 -4.59
N PHE A 730 6.94 1.28 -5.83
CA PHE A 730 5.51 1.39 -6.09
C PHE A 730 4.72 0.22 -5.53
N ILE A 731 5.22 -1.01 -5.69
CA ILE A 731 4.51 -2.21 -5.26
C ILE A 731 4.68 -2.41 -3.75
N SER A 732 5.90 -2.26 -3.22
CA SER A 732 6.16 -2.56 -1.80
C SER A 732 5.52 -1.55 -0.85
N GLN A 733 5.16 -0.34 -1.32
CA GLN A 733 4.42 0.62 -0.49
C GLN A 733 3.12 0.03 0.07
N TYR A 734 2.48 -0.90 -0.67
CA TYR A 734 1.20 -1.51 -0.30
C TYR A 734 1.28 -2.25 1.03
N HIS A 735 2.49 -2.71 1.42
CA HIS A 735 2.71 -3.63 2.54
C HIS A 735 3.74 -3.12 3.56
N ILE A 736 4.40 -1.98 3.32
CA ILE A 736 5.39 -1.41 4.25
C ILE A 736 4.92 -0.06 4.82
N TRP A 737 4.40 0.82 3.97
CA TRP A 737 3.83 2.09 4.42
C TRP A 737 2.33 2.00 4.59
N LEU A 738 1.69 1.23 3.72
CA LEU A 738 0.26 0.98 3.76
C LEU A 738 -0.01 -0.39 4.34
N ALA A 739 -1.25 -0.59 4.76
CA ALA A 739 -1.78 -1.86 5.23
C ALA A 739 -3.27 -1.94 4.90
N GLN A 740 -3.84 -3.12 5.13
CA GLN A 740 -5.25 -3.43 4.92
C GLN A 740 -5.69 -3.05 3.50
N ASP A 741 -5.04 -3.65 2.50
CA ASP A 741 -5.35 -3.41 1.08
C ASP A 741 -5.31 -1.91 0.69
N THR A 742 -4.29 -1.18 1.20
CA THR A 742 -4.09 0.27 1.00
C THR A 742 -5.07 1.21 1.70
N LYS A 743 -5.96 0.70 2.56
CA LYS A 743 -6.90 1.55 3.31
C LYS A 743 -6.24 2.21 4.51
N GLY A 744 -5.26 1.54 5.11
CA GLY A 744 -4.52 2.00 6.28
C GLY A 744 -3.08 2.41 6.04
N ILE A 745 -2.46 2.89 7.12
CA ILE A 745 -1.04 3.14 7.28
C ILE A 745 -0.50 2.10 8.28
N LEU A 746 0.62 1.48 7.93
CA LEU A 746 1.31 0.55 8.83
C LEU A 746 2.12 1.33 9.88
N VAL A 747 2.01 0.91 11.13
CA VAL A 747 2.72 1.51 12.26
C VAL A 747 3.66 0.48 12.88
N LEU A 748 4.95 0.69 12.67
CA LEU A 748 6.04 -0.09 13.25
C LEU A 748 6.35 0.38 14.67
N ILE A 749 6.30 1.69 14.92
CA ILE A 749 6.60 2.31 16.21
C ILE A 749 5.35 3.06 16.69
N PRO A 750 4.56 2.49 17.61
CA PRO A 750 3.34 3.13 18.12
C PRO A 750 3.66 4.40 18.93
N GLY A 751 2.73 5.36 18.95
CA GLY A 751 2.84 6.60 19.73
C GLY A 751 3.73 7.70 19.13
N HIS A 752 4.63 7.38 18.19
CA HIS A 752 5.58 8.34 17.61
C HIS A 752 5.52 8.41 16.07
N PRO A 753 4.58 9.19 15.48
CA PRO A 753 4.35 9.21 14.03
C PRO A 753 5.57 9.62 13.18
N SER A 754 6.31 10.65 13.59
CA SER A 754 7.48 11.12 12.84
C SER A 754 8.63 10.10 12.86
N LEU A 755 8.86 9.45 14.00
CA LEU A 755 9.86 8.40 14.14
C LEU A 755 9.45 7.15 13.35
N ASN A 756 8.16 6.78 13.39
CA ASN A 756 7.61 5.70 12.58
C ASN A 756 7.85 5.96 11.09
N LEU A 757 7.57 7.17 10.60
CA LEU A 757 7.79 7.53 9.20
C LEU A 757 9.28 7.44 8.84
N LEU A 758 10.18 7.95 9.68
CA LEU A 758 11.62 7.90 9.44
C LEU A 758 12.14 6.45 9.34
N VAL A 759 11.83 5.64 10.34
CA VAL A 759 12.31 4.24 10.43
C VAL A 759 11.68 3.37 9.35
N SER A 760 10.36 3.49 9.12
CA SER A 760 9.70 2.75 8.05
C SER A 760 10.20 3.14 6.66
N THR A 761 10.49 4.43 6.42
CA THR A 761 11.11 4.90 5.15
C THR A 761 12.49 4.29 4.96
N PHE A 762 13.32 4.27 6.00
CA PHE A 762 14.65 3.66 5.93
C PHE A 762 14.57 2.17 5.58
N ILE A 763 13.74 1.40 6.29
CA ILE A 763 13.52 -0.03 6.01
C ILE A 763 12.96 -0.23 4.60
N PHE A 764 11.97 0.56 4.21
CA PHE A 764 11.29 0.46 2.93
C PHE A 764 12.24 0.62 1.74
N ILE A 765 13.09 1.65 1.76
CA ILE A 765 14.04 1.94 0.69
C ILE A 765 15.00 0.76 0.48
N PHE A 766 15.55 0.19 1.56
CA PHE A 766 16.48 -0.93 1.46
C PHE A 766 15.82 -2.25 1.07
N ILE A 767 14.58 -2.50 1.49
CA ILE A 767 13.80 -3.66 1.04
C ILE A 767 13.51 -3.53 -0.46
N ALA A 768 13.04 -2.38 -0.94
CA ALA A 768 12.77 -2.15 -2.36
C ALA A 768 14.03 -2.34 -3.21
N HIS A 769 15.16 -1.83 -2.73
CA HIS A 769 16.45 -2.03 -3.39
C HIS A 769 16.89 -3.52 -3.40
N GLU A 770 16.72 -4.25 -2.29
CA GLU A 770 17.03 -5.68 -2.25
C GLU A 770 16.14 -6.48 -3.21
N ILE A 771 14.83 -6.17 -3.27
CA ILE A 771 13.91 -6.79 -4.24
C ILE A 771 14.39 -6.53 -5.67
N SER A 772 14.85 -5.32 -6.00
CA SER A 772 15.34 -5.02 -7.35
C SER A 772 16.59 -5.84 -7.71
N CYS A 773 17.51 -6.03 -6.77
CA CYS A 773 18.66 -6.92 -6.94
C CYS A 773 18.21 -8.38 -7.14
N LEU A 774 17.35 -8.89 -6.26
CA LEU A 774 16.88 -10.29 -6.28
C LEU A 774 16.11 -10.61 -7.56
N THR A 775 15.20 -9.74 -7.98
CA THR A 775 14.42 -9.93 -9.22
C THR A 775 15.30 -9.91 -10.46
N ALA A 776 16.34 -9.05 -10.51
CA ALA A 776 17.31 -9.04 -11.58
C ALA A 776 18.14 -10.32 -11.64
N GLU A 777 18.57 -10.85 -10.48
CA GLU A 777 19.30 -12.12 -10.38
C GLU A 777 18.44 -13.32 -10.80
N ILE A 778 17.20 -13.41 -10.29
CA ILE A 778 16.27 -14.48 -10.62
C ILE A 778 15.93 -14.43 -12.12
N SER A 779 15.69 -13.25 -12.68
CA SER A 779 15.41 -13.09 -14.10
C SER A 779 16.52 -13.62 -14.99
N LYS A 780 17.79 -13.35 -14.66
CA LYS A 780 18.95 -13.88 -15.41
C LYS A 780 19.06 -15.41 -15.33
N CYS A 781 18.66 -16.00 -14.21
CA CYS A 781 18.72 -17.46 -14.04
C CYS A 781 17.57 -18.18 -14.74
N VAL A 782 16.36 -17.61 -14.68
CA VAL A 782 15.13 -18.22 -15.20
C VAL A 782 14.98 -17.99 -16.71
N VAL A 783 15.22 -16.77 -17.19
CA VAL A 783 15.12 -16.41 -18.60
C VAL A 783 16.52 -16.41 -19.21
N SER A 784 16.86 -17.48 -19.92
CA SER A 784 18.14 -17.65 -20.60
C SER A 784 18.29 -16.67 -21.77
N GLU A 785 19.52 -16.34 -22.14
CA GLU A 785 19.80 -15.63 -23.39
C GLU A 785 19.51 -16.51 -24.63
N ASP A 786 19.58 -17.83 -24.46
CA ASP A 786 19.23 -18.80 -25.51
C ASP A 786 17.72 -18.86 -25.75
N TYR A 787 17.32 -18.68 -27.01
CA TYR A 787 15.93 -18.68 -27.46
C TYR A 787 15.25 -20.03 -27.22
N ALA A 788 15.91 -21.15 -27.52
CA ALA A 788 15.30 -22.47 -27.41
C ALA A 788 15.00 -22.82 -25.94
N THR A 789 15.98 -22.56 -25.06
CA THR A 789 15.83 -22.72 -23.62
C THR A 789 14.73 -21.82 -23.06
N THR A 790 14.72 -20.53 -23.42
CA THR A 790 13.71 -19.57 -22.96
C THR A 790 12.31 -19.94 -23.43
N ARG A 791 12.15 -20.36 -24.69
CA ARG A 791 10.87 -20.84 -25.21
C ARG A 791 10.35 -22.02 -24.39
N ASN A 792 11.18 -23.05 -24.15
CA ASN A 792 10.76 -24.24 -23.43
C ASN A 792 10.38 -23.91 -21.97
N ARG A 793 11.15 -23.04 -21.29
CA ARG A 793 10.82 -22.58 -19.94
C ARG A 793 9.56 -21.72 -19.88
N CYS A 794 9.33 -20.86 -20.87
CA CYS A 794 8.09 -20.09 -21.00
C CYS A 794 6.88 -21.01 -21.19
N LEU A 795 6.99 -22.05 -22.02
CA LEU A 795 5.91 -23.03 -22.19
C LEU A 795 5.60 -23.76 -20.88
N ALA A 796 6.62 -24.21 -20.15
CA ALA A 796 6.44 -24.83 -18.84
C ALA A 796 5.76 -23.88 -17.84
N PHE A 797 6.14 -22.60 -17.83
CA PHE A 797 5.50 -21.59 -17.00
C PHE A 797 4.03 -21.36 -17.38
N LEU A 798 3.70 -21.32 -18.68
CA LEU A 798 2.32 -21.17 -19.14
C LEU A 798 1.44 -22.36 -18.72
N VAL A 799 1.98 -23.58 -18.76
CA VAL A 799 1.28 -24.78 -18.26
C VAL A 799 1.06 -24.67 -16.75
N PHE A 800 2.10 -24.31 -15.99
CA PHE A 800 1.98 -24.09 -14.54
C PHE A 800 0.94 -23.02 -14.20
N LEU A 801 0.96 -21.88 -14.90
CA LEU A 801 -0.01 -20.81 -14.73
C LEU A 801 -1.43 -21.28 -15.07
N GLY A 802 -1.60 -22.06 -16.14
CA GLY A 802 -2.88 -22.66 -16.50
C GLY A 802 -3.44 -23.57 -15.40
N LEU A 803 -2.60 -24.43 -14.81
CA LEU A 803 -2.99 -25.29 -13.68
C LEU A 803 -3.38 -24.46 -12.44
N LEU A 804 -2.62 -23.40 -12.16
CA LEU A 804 -2.90 -22.50 -11.03
C LEU A 804 -4.20 -21.74 -11.21
N LEU A 805 -4.50 -21.27 -12.42
CA LEU A 805 -5.77 -20.62 -12.74
C LEU A 805 -6.94 -21.61 -12.66
N ALA A 806 -6.75 -22.86 -13.09
CA ALA A 806 -7.75 -23.92 -12.95
C ALA A 806 -8.07 -24.21 -11.49
N TYR A 807 -7.04 -24.37 -10.66
CA TYR A 807 -7.21 -24.51 -9.22
C TYR A 807 -7.99 -23.33 -8.63
N SER A 808 -7.63 -22.08 -8.96
CA SER A 808 -8.34 -20.90 -8.45
C SER A 808 -9.79 -20.76 -8.94
N THR A 809 -10.18 -21.43 -10.03
CA THR A 809 -11.53 -21.31 -10.61
C THR A 809 -12.45 -22.44 -10.12
N TYR A 810 -11.89 -23.62 -9.87
CA TYR A 810 -12.66 -24.85 -9.60
C TYR A 810 -12.42 -25.44 -8.19
N GLY A 811 -11.44 -24.93 -7.45
CA GLY A 811 -11.12 -25.31 -6.06
C GLY A 811 -11.38 -24.18 -5.09
#